data_AF-A0AB33VHG7-F1
#
_entry.id   AF-A0AB33VHG7-F1
#
_cell.length_a   1.000
_cell.length_b   1.000
_cell.length_c   1.000
_cell.angle_alpha   90.00
_cell.angle_beta   90.00
_cell.angle_gamma   90.00
#
_symmetry.space_group_name_H-M   'P 1'
#
loop_
_entity.id
_entity.type
_entity.pdbx_description
1 polymer ?
#
loop_
_entity_poly.entity_id
_entity_poly.type
_entity_poly.pdbx_seq_one_letter_code
_entity_poly.pdbx_strand_id
1 'polypeptide(L)'
;MVEIEIDGKKVEVAEGSLVMEAARQAGTYIPHFCYHRKLSIAANCRMCLVEVEKAPKALPACATPVTAGMKVFTNSDKAVKAQKSVMEFLLINHPLDCPICDQGGECQLQDLAVGYGKSESRYQEEKRVVFHKNVGPLISMEEMTRCIHCTRCVRFGQEVAGVMELGMLNRGEHSEITTFVGQTVDSELSGNMIDLCPVGALTSKPFRYQARTWELARRKSVSPHDGLGANVIVQTKNQRVMRVLPLENEAINECWLSDKDRFAYEGLNSDERLTQPMLKQGGQWQTVDWTTALEYVANGLNEIKRDHGAEQIGALASPHSTLEELFLLQKLVRGIGSDNVDFRLRQSDFSAKPTGAPWLGMPIAEVSLLQRTLVVGAFLRKDHPLLAARLRQGGKKGAQLSVIGAGGEDLLMPATQLLGAPSQWLSLLSEVAVAIAAAGNVARPGGTDGVEAGETAKRIAASLASGERKAVFLGNAAVAHPQFSKLHALAQWVAQQTGATLGFLTEAANTVGGYIAGALPQGNGLDAAAMLAQPRRAYVIVGAEPEFDAANPQQARAALEQADTVVVLSPFASRAAMEYADVLLPVAPFTETSGTFVNCEGLPQSFSGVVRSLGDSRPAWKVLRVLGNLLGLSGFDYDTSETVRDEVLAKPVAGQLSNATAAQTAAPAAAAGGIERLADVPIYHADPIVRRAGSLQLTAASRAAVRAGLPADLFAQLGLAAGDAVRVTQGQGSVVLPAVLDRTLASGVVRVPAATEASAQLGPMFGAVSVEKVESSALAATA
;
A
#
# COMPACT_ATOMS: atom_id res chain seq x y z
N MET A 1 -26.18 28.46 8.78
CA MET A 1 -24.90 29.19 8.97
C MET A 1 -25.07 30.13 10.13
N VAL A 2 -24.02 30.35 10.91
CA VAL A 2 -23.99 31.20 12.10
C VAL A 2 -22.88 32.23 11.91
N GLU A 3 -23.20 33.52 12.04
CA GLU A 3 -22.21 34.61 12.00
C GLU A 3 -21.58 34.78 13.39
N ILE A 4 -20.25 34.78 13.43
CA ILE A 4 -19.44 35.11 14.62
C ILE A 4 -18.35 36.11 14.27
N GLU A 5 -17.72 36.70 15.28
CA GLU A 5 -16.60 37.63 15.14
C GLU A 5 -15.34 37.04 15.79
N ILE A 6 -14.24 36.95 15.04
CA ILE A 6 -12.92 36.51 15.55
C ILE A 6 -11.94 37.66 15.32
N ASP A 7 -11.43 38.26 16.39
CA ASP A 7 -10.49 39.40 16.35
C ASP A 7 -10.98 40.54 15.44
N GLY A 8 -12.27 40.88 15.53
CA GLY A 8 -12.90 41.91 14.69
C GLY A 8 -13.31 41.43 13.28
N LYS A 9 -12.96 40.21 12.87
CA LYS A 9 -13.32 39.65 11.57
C LYS A 9 -14.61 38.85 11.67
N LYS A 10 -15.62 39.22 10.88
CA LYS A 10 -16.84 38.42 10.74
C LYS A 10 -16.54 37.15 9.94
N VAL A 11 -17.04 36.01 10.41
CA VAL A 11 -16.96 34.73 9.72
C VAL A 11 -18.28 33.98 9.87
N GLU A 12 -18.75 33.40 8.77
CA GLU A 12 -19.93 32.55 8.77
C GLU A 12 -19.50 31.08 8.74
N VAL A 13 -20.01 30.30 9.69
CA VAL A 13 -19.71 28.87 9.81
C VAL A 13 -20.97 28.03 9.95
N ALA A 14 -20.87 26.72 9.72
CA ALA A 14 -21.99 25.82 9.99
C ALA A 14 -22.34 25.83 11.49
N GLU A 15 -23.62 25.70 11.81
CA GLU A 15 -24.06 25.60 13.20
C GLU A 15 -23.45 24.35 13.86
N GLY A 16 -22.98 24.47 15.10
CA GLY A 16 -22.26 23.40 15.81
C GLY A 16 -20.77 23.28 15.48
N SER A 17 -20.24 24.09 14.55
CA SER A 17 -18.79 24.18 14.31
C SER A 17 -18.06 24.65 15.56
N LEU A 18 -16.76 24.33 15.67
CA LEU A 18 -15.94 24.74 16.80
C LEU A 18 -15.27 26.09 16.54
N VAL A 19 -14.96 26.84 17.60
CA VAL A 19 -14.19 28.10 17.49
C VAL A 19 -12.87 27.89 16.74
N MET A 20 -12.20 26.76 16.94
CA MET A 20 -10.97 26.40 16.21
C MET A 20 -11.19 26.31 14.69
N GLU A 21 -12.32 25.77 14.25
CA GLU A 21 -12.64 25.62 12.83
C GLU A 21 -13.00 26.97 12.21
N ALA A 22 -13.77 27.78 12.95
CA ALA A 22 -14.10 29.13 12.53
C ALA A 22 -12.86 30.03 12.45
N ALA A 23 -11.93 29.92 13.39
CA ALA A 23 -10.66 30.63 13.35
C ALA A 23 -9.84 30.24 12.11
N ARG A 24 -9.78 28.95 11.78
CA ARG A 24 -9.11 28.47 10.55
C ARG A 24 -9.75 29.06 9.29
N GLN A 25 -11.08 29.11 9.21
CA GLN A 25 -11.78 29.72 8.08
C GLN A 25 -11.55 31.24 7.99
N ALA A 26 -11.42 31.92 9.13
CA ALA A 26 -11.06 33.34 9.22
C ALA A 26 -9.58 33.65 8.96
N GLY A 27 -8.75 32.62 8.71
CA GLY A 27 -7.30 32.76 8.56
C GLY A 27 -6.57 33.16 9.85
N THR A 28 -7.17 32.91 11.02
CA THR A 28 -6.61 33.20 12.34
C THR A 28 -6.02 31.93 12.94
N TYR A 29 -4.71 31.96 13.24
CA TYR A 29 -4.02 30.84 13.88
C TYR A 29 -4.21 30.86 15.40
N ILE A 30 -4.64 29.74 15.97
CA ILE A 30 -4.74 29.52 17.41
C ILE A 30 -3.71 28.43 17.82
N PRO A 31 -2.82 28.68 18.79
CA PRO A 31 -1.78 27.72 19.16
C PRO A 31 -2.38 26.46 19.81
N HIS A 32 -1.91 25.27 19.43
CA HIS A 32 -2.49 24.01 19.91
C HIS A 32 -1.52 22.81 19.82
N PHE A 33 -1.62 21.88 20.78
CA PHE A 33 -0.81 20.64 20.80
C PHE A 33 -1.60 19.34 20.75
N CYS A 34 -2.82 19.30 21.28
CA CYS A 34 -3.61 18.06 21.26
C CYS A 34 -4.65 18.05 20.13
N TYR A 35 -5.07 19.22 19.64
CA TYR A 35 -6.01 19.28 18.52
C TYR A 35 -5.35 18.79 17.22
N HIS A 36 -6.04 17.96 16.46
CA HIS A 36 -5.67 17.58 15.09
C HIS A 36 -6.97 17.43 14.31
N ARG A 37 -7.04 17.96 13.09
CA ARG A 37 -8.30 18.07 12.32
C ARG A 37 -8.96 16.73 11.98
N LYS A 38 -8.18 15.66 11.96
CA LYS A 38 -8.62 14.29 11.65
C LYS A 38 -8.77 13.39 12.89
N LEU A 39 -8.57 13.93 14.09
CA LEU A 39 -8.77 13.19 15.34
C LEU A 39 -9.91 13.83 16.14
N SER A 40 -10.46 13.07 17.07
CA SER A 40 -11.43 13.55 18.05
C SER A 40 -10.86 14.72 18.88
N ILE A 41 -11.71 15.35 19.68
CA ILE A 41 -11.31 16.46 20.55
C ILE A 41 -11.01 15.91 21.94
N ALA A 42 -9.80 16.17 22.45
CA ALA A 42 -9.44 15.78 23.83
C ALA A 42 -9.33 16.97 24.80
N ALA A 43 -8.96 18.15 24.30
CA ALA A 43 -8.67 19.34 25.10
C ALA A 43 -7.62 19.14 26.22
N ASN A 44 -6.71 18.17 26.08
CA ASN A 44 -5.66 17.84 27.06
C ASN A 44 -4.67 18.99 27.31
N CYS A 45 -4.21 19.67 26.25
CA CYS A 45 -3.09 20.62 26.37
C CYS A 45 -3.48 22.01 26.88
N ARG A 46 -4.74 22.43 26.71
CA ARG A 46 -5.22 23.80 26.99
C ARG A 46 -4.45 24.93 26.30
N MET A 47 -3.61 24.66 25.31
CA MET A 47 -2.84 25.71 24.61
C MET A 47 -3.73 26.62 23.75
N CYS A 48 -4.88 26.12 23.29
CA CYS A 48 -5.82 26.85 22.45
C CYS A 48 -6.82 27.73 23.21
N LEU A 49 -6.47 28.19 24.42
CA LEU A 49 -7.33 29.04 25.22
C LEU A 49 -7.48 30.43 24.56
N VAL A 50 -8.72 30.85 24.35
CA VAL A 50 -9.11 32.15 23.79
C VAL A 50 -10.10 32.84 24.72
N GLU A 51 -10.22 34.15 24.62
CA GLU A 51 -11.27 34.88 25.31
C GLU A 51 -12.54 34.90 24.46
N VAL A 52 -13.68 34.61 25.08
CA VAL A 52 -14.99 34.75 24.47
C VAL A 52 -15.76 35.81 25.26
N GLU A 53 -16.42 36.74 24.56
CA GLU A 53 -17.19 37.80 25.20
C GLU A 53 -18.17 37.22 26.22
N LYS A 54 -18.25 37.85 27.41
CA LYS A 54 -19.08 37.42 28.56
C LYS A 54 -18.69 36.08 29.21
N ALA A 55 -17.65 35.39 28.74
CA ALA A 55 -17.14 34.20 29.41
C ALA A 55 -16.23 34.56 30.61
N PRO A 56 -16.49 34.03 31.81
CA PRO A 56 -15.74 34.39 33.01
C PRO A 56 -14.27 33.92 32.96
N LYS A 57 -13.98 32.86 32.18
CA LYS A 57 -12.64 32.28 31.99
C LYS A 57 -12.32 32.16 30.50
N ALA A 58 -11.03 32.02 30.18
CA ALA A 58 -10.62 31.66 28.83
C ALA A 58 -11.16 30.25 28.49
N LEU A 59 -11.62 30.06 27.26
CA LEU A 59 -12.27 28.83 26.81
C LEU A 59 -11.40 28.12 25.77
N PRO A 60 -11.37 26.78 25.76
CA PRO A 60 -10.58 26.02 24.80
C PRO A 60 -11.23 26.07 23.41
N ALA A 61 -10.61 26.77 22.46
CA ALA A 61 -11.16 26.93 21.10
C ALA A 61 -11.47 25.59 20.41
N CYS A 62 -10.72 24.54 20.73
CA CYS A 62 -10.92 23.21 20.13
C CYS A 62 -12.17 22.47 20.61
N ALA A 63 -12.83 22.92 21.69
CA ALA A 63 -13.97 22.23 22.29
C ALA A 63 -15.16 23.16 22.57
N THR A 64 -15.07 24.44 22.18
CA THR A 64 -16.14 25.42 22.33
C THR A 64 -16.90 25.51 21.02
N PRO A 65 -18.17 25.09 20.97
CA PRO A 65 -19.03 25.31 19.82
C PRO A 65 -19.32 26.80 19.63
N VAL A 66 -19.45 27.22 18.39
CA VAL A 66 -19.82 28.60 18.01
C VAL A 66 -21.31 28.84 18.25
N THR A 67 -21.66 30.05 18.68
CA THR A 67 -23.06 30.50 18.83
C THR A 67 -23.26 31.82 18.09
N ALA A 68 -24.49 32.12 17.65
CA ALA A 68 -24.77 33.34 16.90
C ALA A 68 -24.34 34.61 17.66
N GLY A 69 -23.61 35.49 16.98
CA GLY A 69 -23.10 36.73 17.56
C GLY A 69 -21.96 36.53 18.58
N MET A 70 -21.40 35.33 18.68
CA MET A 70 -20.22 35.07 19.52
C MET A 70 -19.05 35.94 19.06
N LYS A 71 -18.38 36.60 20.02
CA LYS A 71 -17.14 37.33 19.76
C LYS A 71 -15.98 36.65 20.47
N VAL A 72 -14.94 36.34 19.72
CA VAL A 72 -13.74 35.64 20.17
C VAL A 72 -12.53 36.54 19.98
N PHE A 73 -11.73 36.68 21.04
CA PHE A 73 -10.48 37.42 21.05
C PHE A 73 -9.33 36.42 21.31
N THR A 74 -8.48 36.22 20.30
CA THR A 74 -7.39 35.23 20.35
C THR A 74 -6.11 35.79 20.95
N ASN A 75 -5.95 37.11 20.95
CA ASN A 75 -4.77 37.85 21.36
C ASN A 75 -5.02 38.85 22.52
N SER A 76 -6.15 38.74 23.21
CA SER A 76 -6.41 39.57 24.39
C SER A 76 -5.45 39.29 25.54
N ASP A 77 -5.31 40.24 26.48
CA ASP A 77 -4.48 40.04 27.68
C ASP A 77 -4.84 38.75 28.44
N LYS A 78 -6.13 38.40 28.48
CA LYS A 78 -6.63 37.20 29.14
C LYS A 78 -6.18 35.94 28.39
N ALA A 79 -6.32 35.91 27.06
CA ALA A 79 -5.90 34.78 26.22
C ALA A 79 -4.38 34.59 26.28
N VAL A 80 -3.60 35.67 26.11
CA VAL A 80 -2.13 35.63 26.13
C VAL A 80 -1.59 35.18 27.49
N LYS A 81 -2.14 35.68 28.60
CA LYS A 81 -1.74 35.23 29.96
C LYS A 81 -2.04 33.74 30.17
N ALA A 82 -3.18 33.25 29.68
CA ALA A 82 -3.54 31.84 29.77
C ALA A 82 -2.56 30.96 28.95
N GLN A 83 -2.29 31.34 27.70
CA GLN A 83 -1.36 30.62 26.81
C GLN A 83 0.06 30.57 27.38
N LYS A 84 0.58 31.70 27.87
CA LYS A 84 1.90 31.77 28.54
C LYS A 84 2.00 30.87 29.77
N SER A 85 0.92 30.80 30.56
CA SER A 85 0.87 29.95 31.75
C SER A 85 0.82 28.47 31.39
N VAL A 86 0.02 28.11 30.38
CA VAL A 86 -0.03 26.74 29.85
C VAL A 86 1.32 26.31 29.29
N MET A 87 2.00 27.17 28.53
CA MET A 87 3.33 26.89 28.03
C MET A 87 4.32 26.63 29.16
N GLU A 88 4.30 27.43 30.22
CA GLU A 88 5.12 27.19 31.41
C GLU A 88 4.84 25.81 32.02
N PHE A 89 3.57 25.41 32.20
CA PHE A 89 3.20 24.08 32.69
C PHE A 89 3.66 22.93 31.78
N LEU A 90 3.65 23.11 30.47
CA LEU A 90 4.17 22.11 29.54
C LEU A 90 5.69 21.96 29.67
N LEU A 91 6.40 23.06 29.95
CA LEU A 91 7.85 23.10 30.05
C LEU A 91 8.39 22.71 31.43
N ILE A 92 7.59 22.71 32.51
CA ILE A 92 8.09 22.34 33.86
C ILE A 92 8.68 20.93 33.86
N ASN A 93 8.05 19.99 33.16
CA ASN A 93 8.47 18.58 33.11
C ASN A 93 9.09 18.17 31.76
N HIS A 94 9.22 19.10 30.81
CA HIS A 94 9.91 18.86 29.54
C HIS A 94 11.43 19.05 29.73
N PRO A 95 12.28 18.13 29.21
CA PRO A 95 13.72 18.21 29.36
C PRO A 95 14.32 19.28 28.42
N LEU A 96 15.50 19.80 28.77
CA LEU A 96 16.23 20.78 27.95
C LEU A 96 17.04 20.10 26.83
N ASP A 97 16.40 19.18 26.13
CA ASP A 97 17.01 18.30 25.14
C ASP A 97 17.04 18.88 23.73
N CYS A 98 16.53 20.10 23.51
CA CYS A 98 16.38 20.68 22.18
C CYS A 98 17.63 20.55 21.27
N PRO A 99 18.88 20.70 21.77
CA PRO A 99 20.07 20.53 20.93
C PRO A 99 20.30 19.09 20.42
N ILE A 100 19.92 18.09 21.22
CA ILE A 100 20.10 16.67 20.87
C ILE A 100 18.86 16.07 20.21
N CYS A 101 17.67 16.63 20.47
CA CYS A 101 16.38 16.16 19.96
C CYS A 101 16.37 16.02 18.42
N ASP A 102 15.92 14.88 17.92
CA ASP A 102 15.83 14.58 16.48
C ASP A 102 14.94 15.57 15.73
N GLN A 103 13.76 15.87 16.30
CA GLN A 103 12.80 16.86 15.78
C GLN A 103 13.16 18.31 16.11
N GLY A 104 14.36 18.60 16.62
CA GLY A 104 14.82 19.98 16.79
C GLY A 104 14.74 20.75 15.47
N GLY A 105 14.11 21.92 15.48
CA GLY A 105 13.83 22.75 14.30
C GLY A 105 12.53 22.44 13.55
N GLU A 106 11.84 21.34 13.87
CA GLU A 106 10.49 21.03 13.36
C GLU A 106 9.52 20.65 14.49
N CYS A 107 9.90 20.96 15.73
CA CYS A 107 9.12 20.66 16.92
C CYS A 107 8.10 21.77 17.17
N GLN A 108 6.82 21.43 17.11
CA GLN A 108 5.74 22.36 17.41
C GLN A 108 5.87 22.99 18.82
N LEU A 109 6.40 22.25 19.80
CA LEU A 109 6.61 22.80 21.15
C LEU A 109 7.71 23.85 21.17
N GLN A 110 8.78 23.66 20.42
CA GLN A 110 9.84 24.65 20.27
C GLN A 110 9.28 25.95 19.68
N ASP A 111 8.57 25.84 18.55
CA ASP A 111 8.02 27.00 17.84
C ASP A 111 7.01 27.78 18.69
N LEU A 112 6.09 27.06 19.34
CA LEU A 112 5.08 27.69 20.20
C LEU A 112 5.68 28.23 21.50
N ALA A 113 6.74 27.64 22.05
CA ALA A 113 7.42 28.18 23.22
C ALA A 113 8.05 29.54 22.92
N VAL A 114 8.68 29.70 21.74
CA VAL A 114 9.26 30.98 21.30
C VAL A 114 8.18 32.04 21.07
N GLY A 115 7.07 31.67 20.42
CA GLY A 115 6.01 32.64 20.07
C GLY A 115 5.02 32.98 21.20
N TYR A 116 4.71 32.00 22.06
CA TYR A 116 3.61 32.09 23.04
C TYR A 116 4.05 31.81 24.50
N GLY A 117 5.32 31.51 24.73
CA GLY A 117 5.89 31.27 26.06
C GLY A 117 6.35 32.54 26.78
N LYS A 118 6.86 32.35 28.00
CA LYS A 118 7.64 33.35 28.73
C LYS A 118 9.13 33.21 28.37
N SER A 119 9.90 34.26 28.59
CA SER A 119 11.36 34.24 28.44
C SER A 119 12.09 33.46 29.53
N GLU A 120 11.45 33.24 30.69
CA GLU A 120 12.02 32.54 31.84
C GLU A 120 11.01 31.58 32.47
N SER A 121 11.52 30.55 33.13
CA SER A 121 10.73 29.60 33.95
C SER A 121 10.88 29.95 35.42
N ARG A 122 9.78 29.91 36.16
CA ARG A 122 9.80 30.05 37.63
C ARG A 122 10.00 28.71 38.35
N TYR A 123 9.91 27.60 37.62
CA TYR A 123 10.03 26.25 38.16
C TYR A 123 11.51 25.90 38.38
N GLN A 124 11.88 25.55 39.61
CA GLN A 124 13.25 25.24 40.03
C GLN A 124 13.40 23.82 40.64
N GLU A 125 12.33 23.02 40.64
CA GLU A 125 12.35 21.67 41.19
C GLU A 125 12.88 20.65 40.18
N GLU A 126 13.09 19.41 40.66
CA GLU A 126 13.50 18.30 39.81
C GLU A 126 12.40 17.94 38.81
N LYS A 127 12.80 17.81 37.54
CA LYS A 127 11.91 17.39 36.46
C LYS A 127 11.71 15.88 36.53
N ARG A 128 10.50 15.42 36.23
CA ARG A 128 10.24 13.98 36.07
C ARG A 128 11.11 13.38 34.96
N VAL A 129 11.45 12.10 35.09
CA VAL A 129 12.15 11.31 34.08
C VAL A 129 11.30 10.10 33.72
N VAL A 130 11.17 9.84 32.42
CA VAL A 130 10.46 8.68 31.88
C VAL A 130 11.45 7.85 31.07
N PHE A 131 11.60 6.58 31.46
CA PHE A 131 12.51 5.65 30.80
C PHE A 131 12.02 5.27 29.39
N HIS A 132 13.00 4.97 28.53
CA HIS A 132 12.79 4.52 27.16
C HIS A 132 11.96 3.24 27.09
N LYS A 133 11.28 3.04 25.96
CA LYS A 133 10.44 1.87 25.71
C LYS A 133 10.79 1.30 24.34
N ASN A 134 11.02 -0.01 24.27
CA ASN A 134 11.19 -0.68 22.97
C ASN A 134 9.83 -1.04 22.40
N VAL A 135 9.49 -0.45 21.25
CA VAL A 135 8.17 -0.57 20.62
C VAL A 135 8.24 -1.08 19.19
N GLY A 136 9.36 -1.68 18.79
CA GLY A 136 9.55 -2.23 17.45
C GLY A 136 10.58 -1.46 16.62
N PRO A 137 10.60 -1.72 15.30
CA PRO A 137 11.67 -1.23 14.42
C PRO A 137 11.38 0.14 13.79
N LEU A 138 10.13 0.60 13.77
CA LEU A 138 9.72 1.79 13.00
C LEU A 138 9.70 3.08 13.83
N ILE A 139 9.14 3.01 15.03
CA ILE A 139 8.98 4.16 15.94
C ILE A 139 9.97 4.04 17.10
N SER A 140 10.64 5.14 17.42
CA SER A 140 11.49 5.27 18.60
C SER A 140 10.71 5.92 19.74
N MET A 141 10.73 5.28 20.90
CA MET A 141 10.26 5.78 22.20
C MET A 141 11.42 5.89 23.19
N GLU A 142 12.60 6.27 22.69
CA GLU A 142 13.79 6.49 23.51
C GLU A 142 13.63 7.72 24.44
N GLU A 143 12.98 8.78 23.96
CA GLU A 143 12.95 10.06 24.66
C GLU A 143 11.56 10.43 25.19
N MET A 144 10.91 9.46 25.84
CA MET A 144 9.56 9.64 26.40
C MET A 144 9.47 10.69 27.50
N THR A 145 10.60 11.10 28.09
CA THR A 145 10.67 12.28 28.99
C THR A 145 10.19 13.56 28.29
N ARG A 146 10.32 13.65 26.95
CA ARG A 146 9.82 14.78 26.15
C ARG A 146 8.30 14.80 25.99
N CYS A 147 7.60 13.70 26.27
CA CYS A 147 6.17 13.57 26.02
C CYS A 147 5.35 14.52 26.90
N ILE A 148 4.42 15.26 26.29
CA ILE A 148 3.50 16.21 26.96
C ILE A 148 2.09 15.63 27.18
N HIS A 149 1.91 14.32 27.01
CA HIS A 149 0.62 13.62 27.21
C HIS A 149 -0.55 14.22 26.42
N CYS A 150 -0.31 14.71 25.21
CA CYS A 150 -1.37 15.25 24.35
C CYS A 150 -2.34 14.17 23.84
N THR A 151 -1.96 12.89 23.96
CA THR A 151 -2.67 11.68 23.49
C THR A 151 -3.05 11.65 22.01
N ARG A 152 -2.39 12.44 21.15
CA ARG A 152 -2.58 12.35 19.68
C ARG A 152 -2.26 10.95 19.15
N CYS A 153 -1.14 10.35 19.56
CA CYS A 153 -0.73 9.03 19.11
C CYS A 153 -1.71 7.91 19.51
N VAL A 154 -2.16 7.91 20.78
CA VAL A 154 -3.17 6.96 21.29
C VAL A 154 -4.47 7.06 20.49
N ARG A 155 -4.98 8.29 20.32
CA ARG A 155 -6.21 8.53 19.56
C ARG A 155 -6.07 8.15 18.10
N PHE A 156 -4.93 8.42 17.47
CA PHE A 156 -4.70 7.99 16.10
C PHE A 156 -4.77 6.48 15.94
N GLY A 157 -4.13 5.72 16.84
CA GLY A 157 -4.21 4.26 16.84
C GLY A 157 -5.67 3.78 16.86
N GLN A 158 -6.44 4.26 17.83
CA GLN A 158 -7.84 3.88 18.01
C GLN A 158 -8.78 4.40 16.89
N GLU A 159 -8.57 5.62 16.42
CA GLU A 159 -9.53 6.34 15.59
C GLU A 159 -9.26 6.19 14.08
N VAL A 160 -8.00 6.08 13.67
CA VAL A 160 -7.61 6.03 12.25
C VAL A 160 -7.00 4.68 11.89
N ALA A 161 -5.97 4.24 12.63
CA ALA A 161 -5.37 2.92 12.41
C ALA A 161 -6.35 1.78 12.73
N GLY A 162 -7.29 2.02 13.64
CA GLY A 162 -8.30 1.03 14.05
C GLY A 162 -7.79 0.04 15.10
N VAL A 163 -6.56 0.21 15.59
CA VAL A 163 -5.92 -0.66 16.58
C VAL A 163 -5.24 0.17 17.66
N MET A 164 -5.50 -0.17 18.91
CA MET A 164 -4.94 0.52 20.07
C MET A 164 -3.59 -0.09 20.45
N GLU A 165 -2.52 0.36 19.79
CA GLU A 165 -1.15 -0.08 20.08
C GLU A 165 -0.52 0.69 21.26
N LEU A 166 -0.92 1.93 21.45
CA LEU A 166 -0.49 2.80 22.54
C LEU A 166 -1.64 3.13 23.50
N GLY A 167 -1.31 3.23 24.78
CA GLY A 167 -2.22 3.68 25.84
C GLY A 167 -1.52 4.63 26.81
N MET A 168 -2.30 5.24 27.71
CA MET A 168 -1.78 6.08 28.80
C MET A 168 -2.02 5.37 30.14
N LEU A 169 -0.96 5.03 30.85
CA LEU A 169 -1.02 4.47 32.20
C LEU A 169 -0.87 5.57 33.26
N ASN A 170 -1.18 5.21 34.51
CA ASN A 170 -1.08 6.07 35.69
C ASN A 170 -1.94 7.35 35.61
N ARG A 171 -1.73 8.29 36.55
CA ARG A 171 -2.46 9.55 36.66
C ARG A 171 -1.54 10.69 37.06
N GLY A 172 -1.89 11.92 36.70
CA GLY A 172 -1.15 13.13 37.06
C GLY A 172 0.22 13.19 36.38
N GLU A 173 1.25 13.59 37.11
CA GLU A 173 2.62 13.70 36.58
C GLU A 173 3.27 12.35 36.27
N HIS A 174 2.80 11.26 36.91
CA HIS A 174 3.24 9.90 36.67
C HIS A 174 2.62 9.25 35.42
N SER A 175 1.74 9.98 34.71
CA SER A 175 1.18 9.46 33.47
C SER A 175 2.27 9.15 32.45
N GLU A 176 2.12 8.02 31.76
CA GLU A 176 3.07 7.56 30.76
C GLU A 176 2.34 6.99 29.55
N ILE A 177 2.78 7.39 28.36
CA ILE A 177 2.39 6.71 27.13
C ILE A 177 3.25 5.47 26.98
N THR A 178 2.62 4.32 26.80
CA THR A 178 3.28 3.02 26.66
C THR A 178 2.51 2.13 25.68
N THR A 179 3.13 1.03 25.27
CA THR A 179 2.47 -0.01 24.49
C THR A 179 1.38 -0.72 25.29
N PHE A 180 0.37 -1.18 24.58
CA PHE A 180 -0.54 -2.18 25.12
C PHE A 180 0.23 -3.49 25.33
N VAL A 181 0.06 -4.12 26.50
CA VAL A 181 0.95 -5.11 27.12
C VAL A 181 1.68 -6.05 26.13
N GLY A 182 3.01 -5.91 26.05
CA GLY A 182 3.90 -6.85 25.35
C GLY A 182 3.90 -6.77 23.81
N GLN A 183 3.21 -5.79 23.22
CA GLN A 183 3.07 -5.65 21.77
C GLN A 183 4.03 -4.60 21.19
N THR A 184 4.39 -4.78 19.92
CA THR A 184 5.06 -3.79 19.08
C THR A 184 4.05 -2.77 18.56
N VAL A 185 4.55 -1.60 18.14
CA VAL A 185 3.79 -0.54 17.46
C VAL A 185 4.22 -0.56 16.01
N ASP A 186 3.56 -1.41 15.23
CA ASP A 186 3.89 -1.71 13.84
C ASP A 186 2.66 -2.12 13.00
N SER A 187 1.47 -1.61 13.35
CA SER A 187 0.34 -1.57 12.44
C SER A 187 0.71 -0.87 11.14
N GLU A 188 0.01 -1.18 10.05
CA GLU A 188 0.32 -0.70 8.71
C GLU A 188 0.26 0.82 8.53
N LEU A 189 -0.24 1.55 9.52
CA LEU A 189 -0.32 3.02 9.56
C LEU A 189 0.42 3.63 10.76
N SER A 190 1.17 2.84 11.53
CA SER A 190 1.70 3.25 12.84
C SER A 190 2.68 4.44 12.76
N GLY A 191 3.47 4.52 11.70
CA GLY A 191 4.48 5.56 11.48
C GLY A 191 3.91 6.98 11.41
N ASN A 192 2.61 7.16 11.13
CA ASN A 192 1.96 8.47 11.20
C ASN A 192 1.93 9.06 12.62
N MET A 193 2.12 8.24 13.66
CA MET A 193 2.25 8.75 15.03
C MET A 193 3.49 9.62 15.23
N ILE A 194 4.52 9.49 14.38
CA ILE A 194 5.73 10.33 14.38
C ILE A 194 5.36 11.77 13.98
N ASP A 195 4.61 11.92 12.88
CA ASP A 195 4.19 13.24 12.37
C ASP A 195 3.17 13.90 13.31
N LEU A 196 2.36 13.09 13.99
CA LEU A 196 1.39 13.56 14.97
C LEU A 196 2.03 14.03 16.27
N CYS A 197 3.22 13.54 16.61
CA CYS A 197 3.90 13.85 17.86
C CYS A 197 4.46 15.28 17.82
N PRO A 198 3.97 16.20 18.66
CA PRO A 198 4.39 17.61 18.58
C PRO A 198 5.74 17.92 19.26
N VAL A 199 6.38 16.94 19.90
CA VAL A 199 7.43 17.17 20.92
C VAL A 199 8.68 16.29 20.80
N GLY A 200 8.87 15.54 19.71
CA GLY A 200 10.04 14.69 19.54
C GLY A 200 10.14 13.51 20.52
N ALA A 201 9.01 13.11 21.11
CA ALA A 201 8.94 11.92 21.98
C ALA A 201 8.73 10.62 21.18
N LEU A 202 8.02 10.71 20.04
CA LEU A 202 7.93 9.64 19.06
C LEU A 202 8.67 10.10 17.81
N THR A 203 9.72 9.40 17.44
CA THR A 203 10.58 9.74 16.29
C THR A 203 10.72 8.53 15.37
N SER A 204 11.15 8.77 14.12
CA SER A 204 11.42 7.67 13.18
C SER A 204 12.69 6.96 13.60
N LYS A 205 12.59 5.69 14.02
CA LYS A 205 13.74 4.92 14.48
C LYS A 205 14.78 4.69 13.37
N PRO A 206 14.41 4.41 12.10
CA PRO A 206 15.38 4.34 11.02
C PRO A 206 16.09 5.67 10.76
N PHE A 207 15.40 6.81 10.80
CA PHE A 207 15.97 8.13 10.46
C PHE A 207 16.68 8.84 11.62
N ARG A 208 16.37 8.47 12.87
CA ARG A 208 16.82 9.17 14.09
C ARG A 208 18.32 9.50 14.04
N TYR A 209 18.63 10.78 14.20
CA TYR A 209 19.98 11.35 14.24
C TYR A 209 20.79 11.27 12.93
N GLN A 210 20.18 10.93 11.81
CA GLN A 210 20.88 10.94 10.51
C GLN A 210 21.04 12.35 9.91
N ALA A 211 20.11 13.26 10.19
CA ALA A 211 20.15 14.64 9.71
C ALA A 211 19.27 15.57 10.56
N ARG A 212 19.51 16.88 10.47
CA ARG A 212 18.62 17.92 10.99
C ARG A 212 17.67 18.42 9.92
N THR A 213 16.47 18.83 10.33
CA THR A 213 15.41 19.24 9.38
C THR A 213 15.81 20.39 8.45
N TRP A 214 16.66 21.33 8.92
CA TRP A 214 17.17 22.45 8.11
C TRP A 214 18.26 22.04 7.11
N GLU A 215 18.84 20.84 7.23
CA GLU A 215 19.77 20.29 6.24
C GLU A 215 19.04 19.58 5.08
N LEU A 216 17.74 19.29 5.26
CA LEU A 216 16.98 18.45 4.35
C LEU A 216 16.28 19.28 3.26
N ALA A 217 16.58 18.96 2.01
CA ALA A 217 15.81 19.47 0.89
C ALA A 217 14.47 18.73 0.80
N ARG A 218 13.37 19.47 0.63
CA ARG A 218 12.02 18.91 0.48
C ARG A 218 11.63 18.88 -0.99
N ARG A 219 11.17 17.73 -1.49
CA ARG A 219 10.68 17.56 -2.87
C ARG A 219 9.35 16.81 -2.87
N LYS A 220 8.40 17.27 -3.68
CA LYS A 220 7.10 16.60 -3.84
C LYS A 220 7.25 15.41 -4.79
N SER A 221 6.58 14.30 -4.50
CA SER A 221 6.52 13.11 -5.36
C SER A 221 5.24 12.29 -5.08
N VAL A 222 5.14 11.12 -5.70
CA VAL A 222 4.04 10.16 -5.58
C VAL A 222 4.61 8.80 -5.17
N SER A 223 3.95 8.09 -4.27
CA SER A 223 4.36 6.75 -3.84
C SER A 223 4.18 5.71 -4.97
N PRO A 224 5.17 4.82 -5.22
CA PRO A 224 5.08 3.76 -6.22
C PRO A 224 4.55 2.42 -5.67
N HIS A 225 4.12 2.32 -4.40
CA HIS A 225 4.02 1.02 -3.73
C HIS A 225 2.64 0.36 -3.71
N ASP A 226 1.55 1.12 -3.81
CA ASP A 226 0.18 0.59 -3.89
C ASP A 226 -0.67 1.39 -4.87
N GLY A 227 -1.85 0.86 -5.21
CA GLY A 227 -2.77 1.49 -6.15
C GLY A 227 -3.32 2.86 -5.72
N LEU A 228 -3.12 3.33 -4.48
CA LEU A 228 -3.65 4.62 -4.04
C LEU A 228 -2.89 5.80 -4.70
N GLY A 229 -1.57 5.64 -4.86
CA GLY A 229 -0.68 6.70 -5.32
C GLY A 229 -0.62 7.86 -4.32
N ALA A 230 -0.31 7.56 -3.05
CA ALA A 230 -0.23 8.56 -1.99
C ALA A 230 0.76 9.69 -2.34
N ASN A 231 0.40 10.94 -2.06
CA ASN A 231 1.30 12.06 -2.28
C ASN A 231 2.31 12.18 -1.14
N VAL A 232 3.58 12.37 -1.49
CA VAL A 232 4.70 12.34 -0.55
C VAL A 232 5.61 13.56 -0.67
N ILE A 233 6.25 13.91 0.43
CA ILE A 233 7.41 14.80 0.49
C ILE A 233 8.64 13.93 0.76
N VAL A 234 9.49 13.78 -0.25
CA VAL A 234 10.77 13.10 -0.13
C VAL A 234 11.80 14.11 0.38
N GLN A 235 12.46 13.77 1.48
CA GLN A 235 13.49 14.60 2.08
C GLN A 235 14.88 14.04 1.79
N THR A 236 15.76 14.89 1.27
CA THR A 236 17.07 14.46 0.75
C THR A 236 18.21 15.26 1.36
N LYS A 237 19.38 14.61 1.48
CA LYS A 237 20.65 15.21 1.90
C LYS A 237 21.76 14.58 1.07
N ASN A 238 22.67 15.39 0.52
CA ASN A 238 23.83 14.90 -0.25
C ASN A 238 23.45 13.88 -1.34
N GLN A 239 22.38 14.16 -2.10
CA GLN A 239 21.84 13.27 -3.14
C GLN A 239 21.37 11.89 -2.66
N ARG A 240 21.12 11.73 -1.35
CA ARG A 240 20.50 10.53 -0.78
C ARG A 240 19.13 10.87 -0.23
N VAL A 241 18.20 9.94 -0.37
CA VAL A 241 16.90 10.02 0.29
C VAL A 241 17.08 9.64 1.75
N MET A 242 16.65 10.52 2.66
CA MET A 242 16.84 10.36 4.10
C MET A 242 15.56 9.94 4.82
N ARG A 243 14.40 10.44 4.38
CA ARG A 243 13.08 10.03 4.88
C ARG A 243 11.95 10.50 3.95
N VAL A 244 10.76 9.95 4.15
CA VAL A 244 9.53 10.30 3.41
C VAL A 244 8.45 10.72 4.39
N LEU A 245 7.76 11.83 4.09
CA LEU A 245 6.65 12.38 4.87
C LEU A 245 5.39 12.52 3.99
N PRO A 246 4.18 12.55 4.56
CA PRO A 246 2.96 12.81 3.78
C PRO A 246 3.00 14.20 3.15
N LEU A 247 2.59 14.30 1.88
CA LEU A 247 2.06 15.54 1.32
C LEU A 247 0.55 15.48 1.47
N GLU A 248 -0.04 16.52 2.08
CA GLU A 248 -1.47 16.51 2.35
C GLU A 248 -2.29 16.61 1.04
N ASN A 249 -3.22 15.69 0.84
CA ASN A 249 -4.19 15.68 -0.24
C ASN A 249 -5.49 14.99 0.19
N GLU A 250 -6.52 15.78 0.48
CA GLU A 250 -7.83 15.30 0.98
C GLU A 250 -8.53 14.31 0.01
N ALA A 251 -8.27 14.41 -1.29
CA ALA A 251 -8.84 13.51 -2.30
C ALA A 251 -8.23 12.09 -2.25
N ILE A 252 -6.94 11.98 -1.88
CA ILE A 252 -6.18 10.73 -1.94
C ILE A 252 -5.85 10.23 -0.53
N ASN A 253 -4.75 10.70 0.06
CA ASN A 253 -4.18 10.17 1.30
C ASN A 253 -4.45 11.03 2.55
N GLU A 254 -5.23 12.10 2.43
CA GLU A 254 -5.50 13.10 3.48
C GLU A 254 -4.22 13.71 4.04
N CYS A 255 -3.72 13.20 5.16
CA CYS A 255 -2.44 13.56 5.77
C CYS A 255 -1.67 12.31 6.25
N TRP A 256 -2.03 11.15 5.71
CA TRP A 256 -1.53 9.85 6.15
C TRP A 256 -0.68 9.19 5.06
N LEU A 257 0.19 8.28 5.48
CA LEU A 257 0.89 7.33 4.63
C LEU A 257 0.73 5.92 5.20
N SER A 258 0.82 4.90 4.36
CA SER A 258 1.13 3.58 4.90
C SER A 258 2.58 3.52 5.37
N ASP A 259 2.88 2.60 6.28
CA ASP A 259 4.27 2.37 6.70
C ASP A 259 5.12 1.84 5.55
N LYS A 260 4.50 1.15 4.59
CA LYS A 260 5.12 0.81 3.31
C LYS A 260 5.60 2.06 2.58
N ASP A 261 4.73 3.06 2.37
CA ASP A 261 5.11 4.32 1.70
C ASP A 261 6.15 5.14 2.47
N ARG A 262 6.08 5.10 3.80
CA ARG A 262 6.91 5.91 4.69
C ARG A 262 8.34 5.40 4.81
N PHE A 263 8.54 4.09 4.91
CA PHE A 263 9.82 3.49 5.27
C PHE A 263 10.51 2.77 4.12
N ALA A 264 9.84 2.54 2.98
CA ALA A 264 10.45 1.90 1.81
C ALA A 264 11.69 2.64 1.27
N TYR A 265 11.89 3.92 1.61
CA TYR A 265 13.08 4.67 1.21
C TYR A 265 14.40 4.04 1.65
N GLU A 266 14.41 3.20 2.70
CA GLU A 266 15.60 2.44 3.10
C GLU A 266 16.09 1.56 1.94
N GLY A 267 15.17 0.93 1.21
CA GLY A 267 15.49 0.08 0.05
C GLY A 267 16.14 0.84 -1.11
N LEU A 268 15.90 2.15 -1.24
CA LEU A 268 16.55 2.99 -2.27
C LEU A 268 18.07 3.07 -2.05
N ASN A 269 18.52 2.89 -0.82
CA ASN A 269 19.94 2.96 -0.45
C ASN A 269 20.53 1.57 -0.14
N SER A 270 19.87 0.49 -0.56
CA SER A 270 20.32 -0.89 -0.33
C SER A 270 21.67 -1.17 -1.01
N ASP A 271 22.47 -2.05 -0.40
CA ASP A 271 23.72 -2.54 -0.98
C ASP A 271 23.49 -3.41 -2.24
N GLU A 272 22.26 -3.91 -2.44
CA GLU A 272 21.87 -4.65 -3.66
C GLU A 272 21.63 -3.76 -4.89
N ARG A 273 21.76 -2.43 -4.77
CA ARG A 273 21.55 -1.51 -5.89
C ARG A 273 22.49 -1.83 -7.06
N LEU A 274 21.91 -2.09 -8.22
CA LEU A 274 22.65 -2.28 -9.46
C LEU A 274 23.11 -0.89 -9.95
N THR A 275 24.42 -0.72 -10.09
CA THR A 275 25.01 0.59 -10.43
C THR A 275 25.62 0.64 -11.82
N GLN A 276 25.95 -0.50 -12.44
CA GLN A 276 26.56 -0.57 -13.76
C GLN A 276 25.95 -1.73 -14.56
N PRO A 277 25.88 -1.64 -15.90
CA PRO A 277 25.45 -2.75 -16.75
C PRO A 277 26.34 -3.98 -16.55
N MET A 278 25.73 -5.16 -16.55
CA MET A 278 26.44 -6.43 -16.39
C MET A 278 25.98 -7.44 -17.44
N LEU A 279 26.94 -8.16 -18.02
CA LEU A 279 26.72 -9.25 -18.98
C LEU A 279 27.26 -10.55 -18.40
N LYS A 280 26.55 -11.65 -18.64
CA LYS A 280 27.00 -12.99 -18.26
C LYS A 280 27.70 -13.63 -19.45
N GLN A 281 29.00 -13.91 -19.32
CA GLN A 281 29.80 -14.58 -20.33
C GLN A 281 30.53 -15.78 -19.73
N GLY A 282 30.38 -16.97 -20.31
CA GLY A 282 30.99 -18.20 -19.79
C GLY A 282 30.54 -18.52 -18.35
N GLY A 283 29.33 -18.12 -17.97
CA GLY A 283 28.80 -18.27 -16.61
C GLY A 283 29.33 -17.26 -15.59
N GLN A 284 30.18 -16.31 -15.98
CA GLN A 284 30.72 -15.27 -15.11
C GLN A 284 30.13 -13.90 -15.45
N TRP A 285 29.82 -13.13 -14.42
CA TRP A 285 29.34 -11.77 -14.56
C TRP A 285 30.48 -10.79 -14.82
N GLN A 286 30.35 -10.00 -15.88
CA GLN A 286 31.29 -8.95 -16.24
C GLN A 286 30.56 -7.61 -16.29
N THR A 287 31.11 -6.62 -15.58
CA THR A 287 30.64 -5.24 -15.66
C THR A 287 31.13 -4.60 -16.96
N VAL A 288 30.23 -3.94 -17.68
CA VAL A 288 30.52 -3.31 -18.99
C VAL A 288 29.93 -1.90 -19.05
N ASP A 289 30.33 -1.14 -20.07
CA ASP A 289 29.70 0.15 -20.36
C ASP A 289 28.32 -0.01 -21.02
N TRP A 290 27.55 1.08 -21.06
CA TRP A 290 26.21 1.09 -21.63
C TRP A 290 26.15 0.79 -23.13
N THR A 291 27.11 1.25 -23.92
CA THR A 291 27.10 1.02 -25.37
C THR A 291 27.24 -0.47 -25.63
N THR A 292 28.25 -1.10 -25.02
CA THR A 292 28.49 -2.55 -25.11
C THR A 292 27.26 -3.35 -24.67
N ALA A 293 26.64 -3.00 -23.53
CA ALA A 293 25.46 -3.70 -23.04
C ALA A 293 24.24 -3.58 -23.97
N LEU A 294 23.96 -2.38 -24.48
CA LEU A 294 22.80 -2.14 -25.33
C LEU A 294 22.97 -2.73 -26.73
N GLU A 295 24.19 -2.70 -27.29
CA GLU A 295 24.51 -3.39 -28.55
C GLU A 295 24.37 -4.90 -28.41
N TYR A 296 24.83 -5.49 -27.29
CA TYR A 296 24.64 -6.91 -27.01
C TYR A 296 23.16 -7.29 -26.96
N VAL A 297 22.34 -6.50 -26.26
CA VAL A 297 20.88 -6.71 -26.19
C VAL A 297 20.23 -6.58 -27.57
N ALA A 298 20.54 -5.51 -28.32
CA ALA A 298 19.95 -5.28 -29.64
C ALA A 298 20.32 -6.40 -30.64
N ASN A 299 21.57 -6.85 -30.63
CA ASN A 299 22.02 -7.96 -31.46
C ASN A 299 21.36 -9.27 -31.07
N GLY A 300 21.31 -9.61 -29.78
CA GLY A 300 20.64 -10.82 -29.30
C GLY A 300 19.16 -10.87 -29.68
N LEU A 301 18.43 -9.76 -29.52
CA LEU A 301 17.02 -9.70 -29.95
C LEU A 301 16.86 -9.85 -31.48
N ASN A 302 17.75 -9.25 -32.27
CA ASN A 302 17.73 -9.40 -33.73
C ASN A 302 18.07 -10.82 -34.19
N GLU A 303 19.00 -11.50 -33.50
CA GLU A 303 19.35 -12.89 -33.77
C GLU A 303 18.17 -13.82 -33.50
N ILE A 304 17.51 -13.70 -32.34
CA ILE A 304 16.30 -14.47 -32.03
C ILE A 304 15.19 -14.20 -33.06
N LYS A 305 14.96 -12.94 -33.42
CA LYS A 305 13.99 -12.59 -34.46
C LYS A 305 14.31 -13.26 -35.81
N ARG A 306 15.57 -13.28 -36.21
CA ARG A 306 16.03 -13.87 -37.48
C ARG A 306 15.92 -15.38 -37.48
N ASP A 307 16.34 -16.02 -36.39
CA ASP A 307 16.55 -17.48 -36.33
C ASP A 307 15.32 -18.24 -35.84
N HIS A 308 14.48 -17.59 -35.03
CA HIS A 308 13.31 -18.21 -34.39
C HIS A 308 11.98 -17.48 -34.60
N GLY A 309 12.00 -16.25 -35.13
CA GLY A 309 10.80 -15.43 -35.33
C GLY A 309 10.57 -14.42 -34.21
N ALA A 310 9.93 -13.29 -34.54
CA ALA A 310 9.69 -12.21 -33.58
C ALA A 310 8.75 -12.62 -32.44
N GLU A 311 7.83 -13.55 -32.69
CA GLU A 311 6.89 -14.09 -31.69
C GLU A 311 7.56 -14.96 -30.61
N GLN A 312 8.86 -15.21 -30.72
CA GLN A 312 9.68 -15.83 -29.68
C GLN A 312 10.32 -14.82 -28.73
N ILE A 313 10.03 -13.53 -28.90
CA ILE A 313 10.46 -12.46 -27.99
C ILE A 313 9.25 -12.06 -27.14
N GLY A 314 9.38 -12.16 -25.83
CA GLY A 314 8.38 -11.74 -24.85
C GLY A 314 8.90 -10.63 -23.94
N ALA A 315 8.00 -9.82 -23.40
CA ALA A 315 8.34 -8.82 -22.39
C ALA A 315 7.38 -8.87 -21.20
N LEU A 316 7.96 -8.82 -20.00
CA LEU A 316 7.25 -8.81 -18.73
C LEU A 316 7.60 -7.53 -17.97
N ALA A 317 6.59 -6.80 -17.51
CA ALA A 317 6.82 -5.56 -16.77
C ALA A 317 6.18 -5.59 -15.39
N SER A 318 6.81 -4.89 -14.45
CA SER A 318 6.19 -4.63 -13.15
C SER A 318 5.04 -3.64 -13.28
N PRO A 319 3.90 -3.88 -12.60
CA PRO A 319 2.80 -2.91 -12.53
C PRO A 319 3.16 -1.66 -11.69
N HIS A 320 4.36 -1.60 -11.11
CA HIS A 320 4.94 -0.43 -10.46
C HIS A 320 5.77 0.45 -11.40
N SER A 321 6.01 0.01 -12.65
CA SER A 321 6.73 0.79 -13.65
C SER A 321 5.91 2.00 -14.08
N THR A 322 6.57 3.09 -14.49
CA THR A 322 5.89 4.32 -14.91
C THR A 322 5.10 4.14 -16.21
N LEU A 323 4.14 5.03 -16.46
CA LEU A 323 3.32 5.01 -17.67
C LEU A 323 4.19 5.05 -18.94
N GLU A 324 5.23 5.88 -18.89
CA GLU A 324 6.19 6.08 -19.97
C GLU A 324 7.01 4.81 -20.24
N GLU A 325 7.45 4.12 -19.19
CA GLU A 325 8.21 2.87 -19.31
C GLU A 325 7.35 1.73 -19.88
N LEU A 326 6.12 1.57 -19.39
CA LEU A 326 5.18 0.57 -19.89
C LEU A 326 4.81 0.83 -21.36
N PHE A 327 4.63 2.09 -21.73
CA PHE A 327 4.34 2.47 -23.11
C PHE A 327 5.52 2.22 -24.04
N LEU A 328 6.73 2.62 -23.66
CA LEU A 328 7.91 2.39 -24.49
C LEU A 328 8.24 0.91 -24.61
N LEU A 329 8.01 0.11 -23.55
CA LEU A 329 8.21 -1.33 -23.60
C LEU A 329 7.27 -1.99 -24.62
N GLN A 330 5.96 -1.69 -24.58
CA GLN A 330 5.05 -2.25 -25.58
C GLN A 330 5.40 -1.80 -26.99
N LYS A 331 5.81 -0.52 -27.14
CA LYS A 331 6.16 0.06 -28.44
C LYS A 331 7.39 -0.64 -29.02
N LEU A 332 8.36 -0.97 -28.15
CA LEU A 332 9.59 -1.67 -28.51
C LEU A 332 9.27 -3.08 -29.02
N VAL A 333 8.53 -3.86 -28.23
CA VAL A 333 8.19 -5.25 -28.53
C VAL A 333 7.38 -5.35 -29.83
N ARG A 334 6.39 -4.47 -29.99
CA ARG A 334 5.59 -4.38 -31.22
C ARG A 334 6.39 -3.92 -32.42
N GLY A 335 7.30 -2.95 -32.24
CA GLY A 335 8.19 -2.52 -33.31
C GLY A 335 9.14 -3.62 -33.79
N ILE A 336 9.58 -4.52 -32.90
CA ILE A 336 10.34 -5.71 -33.28
C ILE A 336 9.50 -6.68 -34.12
N GLY A 337 8.18 -6.70 -33.91
CA GLY A 337 7.22 -7.55 -34.60
C GLY A 337 6.55 -8.59 -33.69
N SER A 338 6.66 -8.45 -32.37
CA SER A 338 6.02 -9.31 -31.38
C SER A 338 4.86 -8.60 -30.69
N ASP A 339 3.80 -9.32 -30.40
CA ASP A 339 2.69 -8.82 -29.57
C ASP A 339 2.75 -9.34 -28.12
N ASN A 340 3.82 -10.05 -27.75
CA ASN A 340 3.98 -10.68 -26.43
C ASN A 340 4.52 -9.68 -25.40
N VAL A 341 3.65 -8.81 -24.89
CA VAL A 341 3.98 -7.87 -23.81
C VAL A 341 2.87 -7.89 -22.78
N ASP A 342 3.21 -8.08 -21.51
CA ASP A 342 2.21 -8.02 -20.44
C ASP A 342 2.84 -7.57 -19.12
N PHE A 343 2.06 -6.87 -18.30
CA PHE A 343 2.46 -6.47 -16.94
C PHE A 343 1.72 -7.27 -15.85
N ARG A 344 0.71 -8.07 -16.21
CA ARG A 344 -0.21 -8.73 -15.27
C ARG A 344 0.32 -10.06 -14.77
N LEU A 345 1.50 -10.04 -14.13
CA LEU A 345 2.24 -11.26 -13.74
C LEU A 345 1.49 -12.14 -12.71
N ARG A 346 0.65 -11.55 -11.84
CA ARG A 346 -0.13 -12.30 -10.84
C ARG A 346 -1.49 -12.79 -11.34
N GLN A 347 -1.97 -12.33 -12.50
CA GLN A 347 -3.23 -12.81 -13.04
C GLN A 347 -3.02 -14.20 -13.65
N SER A 348 -3.88 -15.16 -13.29
CA SER A 348 -3.80 -16.54 -13.80
C SER A 348 -4.86 -16.89 -14.84
N ASP A 349 -6.00 -16.19 -14.82
CA ASP A 349 -7.10 -16.41 -15.75
C ASP A 349 -7.27 -15.19 -16.67
N PHE A 350 -6.95 -15.40 -17.96
CA PHE A 350 -7.06 -14.42 -19.03
C PHE A 350 -8.17 -14.78 -20.04
N SER A 351 -9.10 -15.68 -19.67
CA SER A 351 -10.15 -16.15 -20.59
C SER A 351 -11.10 -15.04 -21.06
N ALA A 352 -11.21 -13.94 -20.30
CA ALA A 352 -11.92 -12.73 -20.69
C ALA A 352 -10.95 -11.58 -21.01
N LYS A 353 -11.10 -11.00 -22.20
CA LYS A 353 -10.37 -9.78 -22.57
C LYS A 353 -10.94 -8.56 -21.83
N PRO A 354 -10.08 -7.63 -21.36
CA PRO A 354 -10.56 -6.39 -20.74
C PRO A 354 -11.30 -5.53 -21.76
N THR A 355 -12.38 -4.87 -21.33
CA THR A 355 -13.16 -3.94 -22.17
C THR A 355 -12.67 -2.49 -22.06
N GLY A 356 -11.73 -2.23 -21.15
CA GLY A 356 -11.05 -0.97 -20.87
C GLY A 356 -10.12 -1.17 -19.67
N ALA A 357 -9.60 -0.10 -19.10
CA ALA A 357 -8.75 -0.16 -17.91
C ALA A 357 -9.61 -0.40 -16.64
N PRO A 358 -9.45 -1.54 -15.93
CA PRO A 358 -10.09 -1.78 -14.65
C PRO A 358 -9.62 -0.76 -13.60
N TRP A 359 -10.56 -0.24 -12.82
CA TRP A 359 -10.32 0.85 -11.87
C TRP A 359 -11.29 0.76 -10.69
N LEU A 360 -11.14 1.62 -9.69
CA LEU A 360 -11.94 1.65 -8.46
C LEU A 360 -13.44 1.87 -8.73
N GLY A 361 -13.80 2.45 -9.87
CA GLY A 361 -15.19 2.74 -10.26
C GLY A 361 -15.73 4.02 -9.64
N MET A 362 -15.00 4.64 -8.72
CA MET A 362 -15.39 5.87 -8.02
C MET A 362 -14.15 6.61 -7.48
N PRO A 363 -14.27 7.89 -7.09
CA PRO A 363 -13.20 8.61 -6.42
C PRO A 363 -12.83 8.00 -5.07
N ILE A 364 -11.53 8.02 -4.71
CA ILE A 364 -10.99 7.48 -3.45
C ILE A 364 -11.69 8.12 -2.24
N ALA A 365 -11.93 9.43 -2.28
CA ALA A 365 -12.57 10.16 -1.19
C ALA A 365 -13.98 9.66 -0.85
N GLU A 366 -14.72 9.16 -1.85
CA GLU A 366 -16.10 8.70 -1.71
C GLU A 366 -16.22 7.32 -1.06
N VAL A 367 -15.14 6.55 -0.97
CA VAL A 367 -15.13 5.23 -0.30
C VAL A 367 -15.62 5.33 1.15
N SER A 368 -15.29 6.42 1.84
CA SER A 368 -15.73 6.67 3.23
C SER A 368 -17.22 7.03 3.37
N LEU A 369 -17.92 7.26 2.24
CA LEU A 369 -19.34 7.62 2.16
C LEU A 369 -20.23 6.43 1.79
N LEU A 370 -19.63 5.29 1.40
CA LEU A 370 -20.35 4.06 1.11
C LEU A 370 -21.17 3.61 2.31
N GLN A 371 -22.37 3.10 2.04
CA GLN A 371 -23.27 2.53 3.05
C GLN A 371 -23.21 1.01 3.05
N ARG A 372 -22.98 0.41 1.89
CA ARG A 372 -22.86 -1.04 1.69
C ARG A 372 -21.69 -1.37 0.79
N THR A 373 -20.86 -2.32 1.21
CA THR A 373 -19.73 -2.76 0.41
C THR A 373 -19.63 -4.26 0.47
N LEU A 374 -19.54 -4.91 -0.69
CA LEU A 374 -19.11 -6.30 -0.83
C LEU A 374 -17.70 -6.32 -1.41
N VAL A 375 -16.76 -6.96 -0.73
CA VAL A 375 -15.39 -7.17 -1.23
C VAL A 375 -15.18 -8.66 -1.48
N VAL A 376 -14.69 -9.02 -2.66
CA VAL A 376 -14.41 -10.40 -3.04
C VAL A 376 -12.90 -10.57 -3.20
N GLY A 377 -12.30 -11.48 -2.44
CA GLY A 377 -10.89 -11.88 -2.55
C GLY A 377 -9.91 -10.72 -2.37
N ALA A 378 -9.78 -10.18 -1.15
CA ALA A 378 -8.85 -9.10 -0.83
C ALA A 378 -8.18 -9.29 0.53
N PHE A 379 -6.97 -8.75 0.68
CA PHE A 379 -6.31 -8.54 1.98
C PHE A 379 -6.17 -7.02 2.20
N LEU A 380 -7.28 -6.39 2.56
CA LEU A 380 -7.46 -4.93 2.49
C LEU A 380 -6.38 -4.15 3.24
N ARG A 381 -5.95 -4.60 4.42
CA ARG A 381 -4.94 -3.88 5.21
C ARG A 381 -3.54 -4.06 4.66
N LYS A 382 -3.27 -5.16 3.95
CA LYS A 382 -1.97 -5.42 3.34
C LYS A 382 -1.84 -4.79 1.96
N ASP A 383 -2.87 -4.95 1.15
CA ASP A 383 -2.92 -4.47 -0.23
C ASP A 383 -3.15 -2.96 -0.27
N HIS A 384 -4.11 -2.45 0.51
CA HIS A 384 -4.60 -1.07 0.45
C HIS A 384 -4.83 -0.42 1.82
N PRO A 385 -3.78 -0.22 2.65
CA PRO A 385 -3.88 0.28 4.03
C PRO A 385 -4.81 1.50 4.22
N LEU A 386 -4.70 2.50 3.33
CA LEU A 386 -5.47 3.74 3.43
C LEU A 386 -6.89 3.61 2.89
N LEU A 387 -7.16 2.72 1.92
CA LEU A 387 -8.54 2.39 1.54
C LEU A 387 -9.24 1.60 2.66
N ALA A 388 -8.53 0.68 3.31
CA ALA A 388 -9.02 -0.01 4.50
C ALA A 388 -9.38 0.99 5.61
N ALA A 389 -8.54 2.00 5.85
CA ALA A 389 -8.84 3.07 6.80
C ALA A 389 -10.11 3.87 6.43
N ARG A 390 -10.30 4.19 5.14
CA ARG A 390 -11.53 4.87 4.66
C ARG A 390 -12.78 3.99 4.83
N LEU A 391 -12.69 2.69 4.57
CA LEU A 391 -13.79 1.75 4.84
C LEU A 391 -14.12 1.68 6.34
N ARG A 392 -13.10 1.64 7.21
CA ARG A 392 -13.30 1.71 8.68
C ARG A 392 -13.98 3.00 9.11
N GLN A 393 -13.61 4.13 8.50
CA GLN A 393 -14.25 5.42 8.74
C GLN A 393 -15.75 5.39 8.35
N GLY A 394 -16.09 4.78 7.21
CA GLY A 394 -17.47 4.53 6.81
C GLY A 394 -18.20 3.64 7.82
N GLY A 395 -17.56 2.56 8.27
CA GLY A 395 -18.09 1.65 9.29
C GLY A 395 -18.46 2.35 10.60
N LYS A 396 -17.65 3.32 11.05
CA LYS A 396 -17.95 4.17 12.22
C LYS A 396 -19.20 5.04 12.03
N LYS A 397 -19.61 5.29 10.79
CA LYS A 397 -20.85 6.01 10.42
C LYS A 397 -22.01 5.06 10.10
N GLY A 398 -21.87 3.76 10.36
CA GLY A 398 -22.91 2.75 10.14
C GLY A 398 -22.87 2.05 8.78
N ALA A 399 -21.81 2.22 7.99
CA ALA A 399 -21.61 1.43 6.78
C ALA A 399 -21.44 -0.06 7.12
N GLN A 400 -21.96 -0.93 6.27
CA GLN A 400 -21.83 -2.39 6.43
C GLN A 400 -20.89 -2.95 5.38
N LEU A 401 -19.87 -3.67 5.85
CA LEU A 401 -18.93 -4.40 5.00
C LEU A 401 -19.28 -5.89 4.99
N SER A 402 -19.29 -6.46 3.80
CA SER A 402 -19.35 -7.89 3.56
C SER A 402 -18.11 -8.34 2.80
N VAL A 403 -17.58 -9.51 3.14
CA VAL A 403 -16.37 -10.05 2.50
C VAL A 403 -16.59 -11.50 2.11
N ILE A 404 -16.22 -11.84 0.87
CA ILE A 404 -16.04 -13.21 0.40
C ILE A 404 -14.55 -13.48 0.29
N GLY A 405 -14.08 -14.55 0.91
CA GLY A 405 -12.66 -14.91 0.91
C GLY A 405 -12.40 -16.18 1.72
N ALA A 406 -11.17 -16.35 2.17
CA ALA A 406 -10.76 -17.52 2.94
C ALA A 406 -10.33 -17.19 4.39
N GLY A 407 -10.47 -15.93 4.83
CA GLY A 407 -10.01 -15.44 6.13
C GLY A 407 -8.54 -15.01 6.10
N GLY A 408 -7.88 -15.01 7.27
CA GLY A 408 -6.44 -14.72 7.38
C GLY A 408 -6.08 -13.24 7.49
N GLU A 409 -7.06 -12.39 7.80
CA GLU A 409 -6.88 -10.97 8.10
C GLU A 409 -7.94 -10.47 9.08
N ASP A 410 -7.51 -9.74 10.11
CA ASP A 410 -8.41 -8.93 10.95
C ASP A 410 -8.58 -7.55 10.31
N LEU A 411 -9.80 -7.20 9.91
CA LEU A 411 -10.11 -5.94 9.23
C LEU A 411 -10.14 -4.73 10.15
N LEU A 412 -10.07 -4.94 11.48
CA LEU A 412 -10.22 -3.89 12.51
C LEU A 412 -11.56 -3.13 12.40
N MET A 413 -12.57 -3.81 11.85
CA MET A 413 -13.96 -3.37 11.79
C MET A 413 -14.89 -4.58 11.66
N PRO A 414 -16.14 -4.49 12.14
CA PRO A 414 -17.13 -5.53 11.91
C PRO A 414 -17.38 -5.75 10.42
N ALA A 415 -17.38 -7.02 9.99
CA ALA A 415 -17.73 -7.41 8.63
C ALA A 415 -18.53 -8.72 8.63
N THR A 416 -19.51 -8.82 7.73
CA THR A 416 -20.16 -10.11 7.45
C THR A 416 -19.27 -10.91 6.53
N GLN A 417 -18.70 -12.01 7.01
CA GLN A 417 -17.75 -12.82 6.25
C GLN A 417 -18.41 -14.12 5.77
N LEU A 418 -18.30 -14.38 4.48
CA LEU A 418 -18.66 -15.64 3.84
C LEU A 418 -17.36 -16.32 3.40
N LEU A 419 -16.92 -17.29 4.21
CA LEU A 419 -15.58 -17.86 4.11
C LEU A 419 -15.60 -19.27 3.52
N GLY A 420 -14.65 -19.55 2.64
CA GLY A 420 -14.41 -20.87 2.07
C GLY A 420 -13.05 -20.95 1.39
N ALA A 421 -12.67 -22.15 0.98
CA ALA A 421 -11.45 -22.36 0.22
C ALA A 421 -11.48 -21.57 -1.11
N PRO A 422 -10.31 -21.17 -1.66
CA PRO A 422 -10.25 -20.42 -2.92
C PRO A 422 -11.12 -21.02 -4.02
N SER A 423 -11.09 -22.33 -4.23
CA SER A 423 -11.92 -23.01 -5.24
C SER A 423 -13.43 -22.78 -5.08
N GLN A 424 -13.89 -22.48 -3.86
CA GLN A 424 -15.29 -22.27 -3.50
C GLN A 424 -15.76 -20.82 -3.69
N TRP A 425 -14.88 -19.84 -3.89
CA TRP A 425 -15.25 -18.42 -3.93
C TRP A 425 -16.32 -18.10 -4.99
N LEU A 426 -16.27 -18.77 -6.15
CA LEU A 426 -17.30 -18.61 -7.18
C LEU A 426 -18.66 -19.16 -6.72
N SER A 427 -18.68 -20.28 -6.01
CA SER A 427 -19.89 -20.84 -5.41
C SER A 427 -20.47 -19.90 -4.35
N LEU A 428 -19.61 -19.37 -3.45
CA LEU A 428 -20.03 -18.44 -2.41
C LEU A 428 -20.63 -17.15 -3.00
N LEU A 429 -20.03 -16.61 -4.06
CA LEU A 429 -20.59 -15.45 -4.75
C LEU A 429 -21.89 -15.80 -5.50
N SER A 430 -22.01 -17.05 -5.99
CA SER A 430 -23.24 -17.56 -6.61
C SER A 430 -24.39 -17.67 -5.61
N GLU A 431 -24.13 -18.05 -4.36
CA GLU A 431 -25.14 -18.01 -3.30
C GLU A 431 -25.68 -16.59 -3.06
N VAL A 432 -24.78 -15.60 -3.03
CA VAL A 432 -25.18 -14.18 -2.88
C VAL A 432 -26.01 -13.74 -4.08
N ALA A 433 -25.59 -14.08 -5.30
CA ALA A 433 -26.31 -13.73 -6.51
C ALA A 433 -27.71 -14.39 -6.57
N VAL A 434 -27.83 -15.66 -6.18
CA VAL A 434 -29.12 -16.37 -6.08
C VAL A 434 -30.02 -15.75 -5.02
N ALA A 435 -29.48 -15.35 -3.87
CA ALA A 435 -30.25 -14.64 -2.86
C ALA A 435 -30.76 -13.27 -3.35
N ILE A 436 -29.94 -12.52 -4.08
CA ILE A 436 -30.36 -11.26 -4.72
C ILE A 436 -31.46 -11.52 -5.76
N ALA A 437 -31.31 -12.56 -6.59
CA ALA A 437 -32.31 -12.93 -7.59
C ALA A 437 -33.67 -13.21 -6.93
N ALA A 438 -33.67 -14.01 -5.85
CA ALA A 438 -34.88 -14.33 -5.09
C ALA A 438 -35.50 -13.09 -4.42
N ALA A 439 -34.69 -12.22 -3.80
CA ALA A 439 -35.16 -11.02 -3.12
C ALA A 439 -35.71 -9.95 -4.09
N GLY A 440 -35.09 -9.82 -5.27
CA GLY A 440 -35.48 -8.87 -6.30
C GLY A 440 -36.53 -9.37 -7.29
N ASN A 441 -36.95 -10.64 -7.17
CA ASN A 441 -37.81 -11.33 -8.14
C ASN A 441 -37.31 -11.21 -9.59
N VAL A 442 -36.00 -11.39 -9.78
CA VAL A 442 -35.32 -11.39 -11.09
C VAL A 442 -34.80 -12.79 -11.44
N ALA A 443 -34.56 -13.04 -12.72
CA ALA A 443 -34.02 -14.32 -13.17
C ALA A 443 -32.64 -14.59 -12.55
N ARG A 444 -32.39 -15.85 -12.18
CA ARG A 444 -31.07 -16.28 -11.68
C ARG A 444 -30.01 -16.10 -12.77
N PRO A 445 -28.76 -15.76 -12.41
CA PRO A 445 -27.66 -15.75 -13.38
C PRO A 445 -27.39 -17.16 -13.91
N GLY A 446 -27.04 -17.27 -15.20
CA GLY A 446 -26.77 -18.56 -15.84
C GLY A 446 -25.66 -19.34 -15.14
N GLY A 447 -25.81 -20.66 -15.04
CA GLY A 447 -24.86 -21.54 -14.36
C GLY A 447 -25.06 -21.66 -12.85
N THR A 448 -26.07 -21.00 -12.27
CA THR A 448 -26.38 -21.12 -10.83
C THR A 448 -27.54 -22.09 -10.55
N ASP A 449 -27.84 -22.96 -11.51
CA ASP A 449 -28.83 -24.03 -11.35
C ASP A 449 -28.39 -24.99 -10.24
N GLY A 450 -29.27 -25.23 -9.27
CA GLY A 450 -28.96 -26.08 -8.10
C GLY A 450 -28.14 -25.40 -6.99
N VAL A 451 -27.74 -24.13 -7.15
CA VAL A 451 -27.15 -23.36 -6.05
C VAL A 451 -28.25 -22.88 -5.11
N GLU A 452 -28.09 -23.16 -3.82
CA GLU A 452 -28.96 -22.67 -2.75
C GLU A 452 -28.21 -21.66 -1.88
N ALA A 453 -28.87 -20.53 -1.59
CA ALA A 453 -28.25 -19.50 -0.78
C ALA A 453 -28.27 -19.85 0.71
N GLY A 454 -27.08 -19.92 1.33
CA GLY A 454 -26.95 -20.00 2.77
C GLY A 454 -27.40 -18.73 3.49
N GLU A 455 -27.54 -18.79 4.81
CA GLU A 455 -28.06 -17.68 5.62
C GLU A 455 -27.17 -16.43 5.57
N THR A 456 -25.84 -16.63 5.59
CA THR A 456 -24.90 -15.51 5.43
C THR A 456 -25.01 -14.86 4.05
N ALA A 457 -25.17 -15.65 2.98
CA ALA A 457 -25.36 -15.12 1.64
C ALA A 457 -26.67 -14.29 1.53
N LYS A 458 -27.76 -14.76 2.16
CA LYS A 458 -29.02 -14.00 2.26
C LYS A 458 -28.85 -12.68 3.00
N ARG A 459 -28.09 -12.65 4.10
CA ARG A 459 -27.77 -11.40 4.82
C ARG A 459 -26.97 -10.42 3.95
N ILE A 460 -25.98 -10.90 3.20
CA ILE A 460 -25.19 -10.07 2.27
C ILE A 460 -26.12 -9.51 1.18
N ALA A 461 -26.98 -10.33 0.59
CA ALA A 461 -27.95 -9.91 -0.42
C ALA A 461 -28.91 -8.83 0.12
N ALA A 462 -29.48 -9.03 1.31
CA ALA A 462 -30.34 -8.05 1.97
C ALA A 462 -29.59 -6.73 2.28
N SER A 463 -28.31 -6.83 2.69
CA SER A 463 -27.45 -5.68 2.91
C SER A 463 -27.31 -4.85 1.64
N LEU A 464 -26.93 -5.48 0.51
CA LEU A 464 -26.77 -4.82 -0.80
C LEU A 464 -28.08 -4.33 -1.44
N ALA A 465 -29.21 -4.96 -1.10
CA ALA A 465 -30.53 -4.47 -1.53
C ALA A 465 -30.93 -3.15 -0.82
N SER A 466 -30.31 -2.84 0.33
CA SER A 466 -30.58 -1.62 1.09
C SER A 466 -29.53 -0.52 0.84
N GLY A 467 -29.88 0.74 1.10
CA GLY A 467 -28.95 1.87 0.95
C GLY A 467 -28.77 2.33 -0.50
N GLU A 468 -28.24 3.54 -0.63
CA GLU A 468 -28.10 4.29 -1.88
C GLU A 468 -26.67 4.19 -2.42
N ARG A 469 -25.67 4.37 -1.56
CA ARG A 469 -24.24 4.35 -1.95
C ARG A 469 -23.65 2.99 -1.69
N LYS A 470 -23.46 2.22 -2.76
CA LYS A 470 -23.10 0.80 -2.68
C LYS A 470 -21.97 0.47 -3.63
N ALA A 471 -21.10 -0.45 -3.23
CA ALA A 471 -20.02 -0.92 -4.08
C ALA A 471 -19.81 -2.44 -3.98
N VAL A 472 -19.39 -3.03 -5.09
CA VAL A 472 -18.88 -4.40 -5.19
C VAL A 472 -17.45 -4.30 -5.70
N PHE A 473 -16.49 -4.62 -4.83
CA PHE A 473 -15.07 -4.55 -5.14
C PHE A 473 -14.46 -5.93 -5.35
N LEU A 474 -13.72 -6.08 -6.45
CA LEU A 474 -12.82 -7.21 -6.68
C LEU A 474 -11.43 -6.84 -6.17
N GLY A 475 -10.91 -7.61 -5.22
CA GLY A 475 -9.57 -7.44 -4.67
C GLY A 475 -8.50 -8.16 -5.48
N ASN A 476 -7.24 -7.97 -5.05
CA ASN A 476 -6.08 -8.51 -5.75
C ASN A 476 -6.08 -10.04 -5.78
N ALA A 477 -6.51 -10.69 -4.69
CA ALA A 477 -6.61 -12.15 -4.65
C ALA A 477 -7.71 -12.68 -5.57
N ALA A 478 -8.80 -11.93 -5.80
CA ALA A 478 -9.80 -12.30 -6.79
C ALA A 478 -9.28 -12.16 -8.23
N VAL A 479 -8.47 -11.13 -8.52
CA VAL A 479 -7.82 -10.95 -9.84
C VAL A 479 -6.79 -12.04 -10.11
N ALA A 480 -6.02 -12.45 -9.09
CA ALA A 480 -5.06 -13.55 -9.17
C ALA A 480 -5.71 -14.95 -9.14
N HIS A 481 -7.04 -15.03 -9.00
CA HIS A 481 -7.74 -16.30 -8.85
C HIS A 481 -7.85 -17.07 -10.18
N PRO A 482 -7.73 -18.42 -10.19
CA PRO A 482 -7.88 -19.24 -11.41
C PRO A 482 -9.25 -19.20 -12.09
N GLN A 483 -10.26 -18.61 -11.42
CA GLN A 483 -11.61 -18.41 -11.96
C GLN A 483 -11.99 -16.91 -12.04
N PHE A 484 -11.00 -16.02 -12.13
CA PHE A 484 -11.19 -14.57 -12.11
C PHE A 484 -12.26 -14.08 -13.10
N SER A 485 -12.26 -14.54 -14.36
CA SER A 485 -13.21 -14.08 -15.37
C SER A 485 -14.65 -14.40 -14.99
N LYS A 486 -14.87 -15.56 -14.33
CA LYS A 486 -16.19 -15.97 -13.83
C LYS A 486 -16.60 -15.19 -12.59
N LEU A 487 -15.66 -14.95 -11.66
CA LEU A 487 -15.88 -14.08 -10.50
C LEU A 487 -16.26 -12.66 -10.94
N HIS A 488 -15.57 -12.14 -11.96
CA HIS A 488 -15.84 -10.83 -12.54
C HIS A 488 -17.23 -10.75 -13.19
N ALA A 489 -17.60 -11.75 -14.02
CA ALA A 489 -18.93 -11.82 -14.61
C ALA A 489 -20.05 -11.79 -13.56
N LEU A 490 -19.87 -12.55 -12.48
CA LEU A 490 -20.87 -12.66 -11.43
C LEU A 490 -20.90 -11.42 -10.52
N ALA A 491 -19.74 -10.84 -10.20
CA ALA A 491 -19.66 -9.57 -9.49
C ALA A 491 -20.30 -8.42 -10.29
N GLN A 492 -20.11 -8.41 -11.62
CA GLN A 492 -20.80 -7.50 -12.52
C GLN A 492 -22.32 -7.68 -12.44
N TRP A 493 -22.81 -8.93 -12.50
CA TRP A 493 -24.23 -9.21 -12.38
C TRP A 493 -24.78 -8.73 -11.03
N VAL A 494 -24.09 -9.03 -9.92
CA VAL A 494 -24.48 -8.57 -8.57
C VAL A 494 -24.53 -7.04 -8.49
N ALA A 495 -23.52 -6.36 -9.02
CA ALA A 495 -23.47 -4.90 -9.05
C ALA A 495 -24.66 -4.31 -9.85
N GLN A 496 -24.95 -4.87 -11.03
CA GLN A 496 -26.07 -4.45 -11.87
C GLN A 496 -27.43 -4.64 -11.19
N GLN A 497 -27.68 -5.81 -10.58
CA GLN A 497 -28.97 -6.08 -9.93
C GLN A 497 -29.17 -5.29 -8.64
N THR A 498 -28.10 -4.83 -8.00
CA THR A 498 -28.18 -4.05 -6.76
C THR A 498 -28.04 -2.56 -6.99
N GLY A 499 -27.66 -2.10 -8.19
CA GLY A 499 -27.28 -0.71 -8.45
C GLY A 499 -26.00 -0.28 -7.73
N ALA A 500 -25.15 -1.24 -7.36
CA ALA A 500 -23.85 -0.95 -6.75
C ALA A 500 -22.82 -0.61 -7.83
N THR A 501 -21.82 0.19 -7.46
CA THR A 501 -20.66 0.46 -8.31
C THR A 501 -19.75 -0.76 -8.31
N LEU A 502 -19.47 -1.31 -9.49
CA LEU A 502 -18.44 -2.34 -9.64
C LEU A 502 -17.06 -1.68 -9.70
N GLY A 503 -16.11 -2.16 -8.90
CA GLY A 503 -14.76 -1.62 -8.86
C GLY A 503 -13.68 -2.66 -8.64
N PHE A 504 -12.44 -2.29 -8.95
CA PHE A 504 -11.23 -3.05 -8.71
C PHE A 504 -10.34 -2.27 -7.75
N LEU A 505 -9.79 -2.94 -6.74
CA LEU A 505 -8.87 -2.27 -5.81
C LEU A 505 -7.48 -2.01 -6.41
N THR A 506 -7.15 -2.74 -7.49
CA THR A 506 -5.92 -2.66 -8.31
C THR A 506 -4.62 -2.97 -7.57
N GLU A 507 -3.78 -3.84 -8.13
CA GLU A 507 -2.65 -4.43 -7.40
C GLU A 507 -1.56 -3.44 -6.95
N ALA A 508 -1.20 -2.49 -7.82
CA ALA A 508 0.01 -1.69 -7.68
C ALA A 508 -0.18 -0.26 -8.18
N ALA A 509 0.83 0.59 -7.96
CA ALA A 509 0.75 2.03 -8.19
C ALA A 509 0.38 2.46 -9.60
N ASN A 510 0.67 1.62 -10.60
CA ASN A 510 0.38 1.93 -11.98
C ASN A 510 -0.36 0.83 -12.72
N THR A 511 -1.10 -0.04 -12.00
CA THR A 511 -1.93 -1.07 -12.63
C THR A 511 -2.87 -0.48 -13.67
N VAL A 512 -3.59 0.62 -13.35
CA VAL A 512 -4.46 1.31 -14.31
C VAL A 512 -3.63 1.85 -15.48
N GLY A 513 -2.48 2.46 -15.19
CA GLY A 513 -1.58 3.00 -16.21
C GLY A 513 -1.02 1.95 -17.16
N GLY A 514 -0.82 0.71 -16.72
CA GLY A 514 -0.41 -0.39 -17.61
C GLY A 514 -1.46 -0.72 -18.67
N TYR A 515 -2.75 -0.65 -18.33
CA TYR A 515 -3.84 -0.76 -19.31
C TYR A 515 -3.85 0.45 -20.26
N ILE A 516 -3.69 1.67 -19.73
CA ILE A 516 -3.66 2.91 -20.53
C ILE A 516 -2.46 2.96 -21.50
N ALA A 517 -1.29 2.51 -21.06
CA ALA A 517 -0.09 2.37 -21.88
C ALA A 517 -0.22 1.28 -22.95
N GLY A 518 -1.22 0.40 -22.84
CA GLY A 518 -1.40 -0.72 -23.73
C GLY A 518 -0.31 -1.79 -23.60
N ALA A 519 0.29 -1.94 -22.41
CA ALA A 519 1.28 -2.98 -22.09
C ALA A 519 0.62 -4.35 -21.88
N LEU A 520 -0.16 -4.77 -22.88
CA LEU A 520 -1.00 -5.96 -22.89
C LEU A 520 -0.78 -6.72 -24.20
N PRO A 521 -1.03 -8.04 -24.26
CA PRO A 521 -0.98 -8.75 -25.51
C PRO A 521 -2.03 -8.22 -26.49
N GLN A 522 -1.65 -8.12 -27.77
CA GLN A 522 -2.55 -7.77 -28.87
C GLN A 522 -2.59 -8.89 -29.91
N GLY A 523 -3.67 -8.95 -30.72
CA GLY A 523 -3.78 -9.96 -31.77
C GLY A 523 -3.60 -11.39 -31.22
N ASN A 524 -2.51 -12.05 -31.66
CA ASN A 524 -2.11 -13.41 -31.28
C ASN A 524 -1.01 -13.44 -30.19
N GLY A 525 -0.67 -12.29 -29.60
CA GLY A 525 0.29 -12.19 -28.51
C GLY A 525 -0.16 -12.98 -27.28
N LEU A 526 0.81 -13.53 -26.56
CA LEU A 526 0.62 -14.30 -25.34
C LEU A 526 0.60 -13.37 -24.12
N ASP A 527 -0.34 -13.59 -23.22
CA ASP A 527 -0.35 -12.96 -21.89
C ASP A 527 0.80 -13.48 -20.99
N ALA A 528 0.97 -12.86 -19.82
CA ALA A 528 2.03 -13.24 -18.88
C ALA A 528 2.01 -14.74 -18.52
N ALA A 529 0.84 -15.30 -18.21
CA ALA A 529 0.75 -16.72 -17.84
C ALA A 529 1.07 -17.63 -19.04
N ALA A 530 0.57 -17.30 -20.23
CA ALA A 530 0.82 -18.04 -21.45
C ALA A 530 2.30 -17.97 -21.88
N MET A 531 2.94 -16.80 -21.75
CA MET A 531 4.39 -16.65 -22.01
C MET A 531 5.24 -17.50 -21.07
N LEU A 532 4.86 -17.66 -19.81
CA LEU A 532 5.58 -18.48 -18.85
C LEU A 532 5.23 -19.98 -18.95
N ALA A 533 4.02 -20.31 -19.42
CA ALA A 533 3.62 -21.68 -19.69
C ALA A 533 4.17 -22.23 -21.01
N GLN A 534 4.40 -21.35 -21.99
CA GLN A 534 4.99 -21.65 -23.29
C GLN A 534 6.27 -20.81 -23.45
N PRO A 535 7.41 -21.27 -22.88
CA PRO A 535 8.63 -20.47 -22.81
C PRO A 535 9.00 -19.83 -24.14
N ARG A 536 9.38 -18.56 -24.09
CA ARG A 536 9.90 -17.77 -25.21
C ARG A 536 11.41 -17.95 -25.29
N ARG A 537 12.00 -17.68 -26.46
CA ARG A 537 13.47 -17.73 -26.63
C ARG A 537 14.16 -16.50 -26.04
N ALA A 538 13.47 -15.36 -26.00
CA ALA A 538 13.98 -14.15 -25.36
C ALA A 538 12.96 -13.51 -24.42
N TYR A 539 13.43 -13.01 -23.28
CA TYR A 539 12.64 -12.19 -22.36
C TYR A 539 13.29 -10.84 -22.09
N VAL A 540 12.49 -9.77 -22.16
CA VAL A 540 12.83 -8.44 -21.64
C VAL A 540 11.98 -8.19 -20.39
N ILE A 541 12.61 -8.19 -19.22
CA ILE A 541 11.97 -7.97 -17.92
C ILE A 541 12.23 -6.53 -17.48
N VAL A 542 11.17 -5.77 -17.15
CA VAL A 542 11.30 -4.39 -16.67
C VAL A 542 10.72 -4.26 -15.26
N GLY A 543 11.60 -4.06 -14.28
CA GLY A 543 11.25 -3.71 -12.89
C GLY A 543 10.55 -4.81 -12.08
N ALA A 544 10.39 -6.01 -12.63
CA ALA A 544 9.75 -7.15 -11.96
C ALA A 544 10.79 -8.16 -11.48
N GLU A 545 10.47 -8.87 -10.39
CA GLU A 545 11.18 -10.05 -9.90
C GLU A 545 10.21 -11.24 -10.05
N PRO A 546 10.13 -11.90 -11.24
CA PRO A 546 9.09 -12.89 -11.54
C PRO A 546 9.00 -14.06 -10.56
N GLU A 547 10.09 -14.41 -9.89
CA GLU A 547 10.15 -15.37 -8.79
C GLU A 547 9.27 -14.98 -7.58
N PHE A 548 8.98 -13.68 -7.41
CA PHE A 548 8.15 -13.15 -6.33
C PHE A 548 6.84 -12.52 -6.83
N ASP A 549 6.84 -12.05 -8.08
CA ASP A 549 5.77 -11.25 -8.68
C ASP A 549 4.85 -12.04 -9.61
N ALA A 550 5.20 -13.28 -9.99
CA ALA A 550 4.35 -14.12 -10.83
C ALA A 550 3.34 -14.96 -10.02
N ALA A 551 2.21 -15.29 -10.65
CA ALA A 551 1.19 -16.19 -10.10
C ALA A 551 1.74 -17.60 -9.81
N ASN A 552 2.78 -18.03 -10.52
CA ASN A 552 3.44 -19.33 -10.35
C ASN A 552 4.97 -19.17 -10.45
N PRO A 553 5.67 -18.97 -9.31
CA PRO A 553 7.12 -18.77 -9.28
C PRO A 553 7.94 -19.88 -9.94
N GLN A 554 7.59 -21.15 -9.71
CA GLN A 554 8.28 -22.29 -10.33
C GLN A 554 8.21 -22.25 -11.85
N GLN A 555 7.03 -21.96 -12.40
CA GLN A 555 6.85 -21.85 -13.84
C GLN A 555 7.59 -20.63 -14.40
N ALA A 556 7.55 -19.49 -13.69
CA ALA A 556 8.27 -18.30 -14.08
C ALA A 556 9.78 -18.57 -14.18
N ARG A 557 10.38 -19.14 -13.13
CA ARG A 557 11.80 -19.51 -13.13
C ARG A 557 12.15 -20.50 -14.24
N ALA A 558 11.38 -21.59 -14.37
CA ALA A 558 11.64 -22.61 -15.37
C ALA A 558 11.59 -22.06 -16.80
N ALA A 559 10.69 -21.10 -17.08
CA ALA A 559 10.60 -20.47 -18.39
C ALA A 559 11.80 -19.55 -18.68
N LEU A 560 12.25 -18.79 -17.68
CA LEU A 560 13.40 -17.90 -17.81
C LEU A 560 14.71 -18.68 -17.95
N GLU A 561 14.88 -19.77 -17.20
CA GLU A 561 16.06 -20.66 -17.30
C GLU A 561 16.13 -21.43 -18.64
N GLN A 562 15.02 -21.56 -19.37
CA GLN A 562 14.95 -22.20 -20.68
C GLN A 562 15.15 -21.24 -21.86
N ALA A 563 15.14 -19.92 -21.62
CA ALA A 563 15.31 -18.92 -22.66
C ALA A 563 16.76 -18.88 -23.14
N ASP A 564 16.96 -18.54 -24.41
CA ASP A 564 18.29 -18.34 -24.99
C ASP A 564 18.88 -16.99 -24.55
N THR A 565 18.04 -16.00 -24.23
CA THR A 565 18.49 -14.74 -23.63
C THR A 565 17.44 -14.11 -22.70
N VAL A 566 17.87 -13.68 -21.50
CA VAL A 566 17.04 -12.93 -20.55
C VAL A 566 17.71 -11.60 -20.19
N VAL A 567 17.02 -10.51 -20.52
CA VAL A 567 17.46 -9.13 -20.26
C VAL A 567 16.61 -8.55 -19.14
N VAL A 568 17.25 -8.15 -18.04
CA VAL A 568 16.56 -7.59 -16.86
C VAL A 568 16.95 -6.13 -16.68
N LEU A 569 15.97 -5.23 -16.79
CA LEU A 569 16.07 -3.83 -16.40
C LEU A 569 15.59 -3.70 -14.96
N SER A 570 16.50 -3.53 -14.01
CA SER A 570 16.16 -3.47 -12.58
C SER A 570 17.00 -2.43 -11.82
N PRO A 571 16.46 -1.80 -10.76
CA PRO A 571 17.26 -1.05 -9.80
C PRO A 571 18.19 -1.93 -8.94
N PHE A 572 17.97 -3.24 -8.91
CA PHE A 572 18.63 -4.19 -8.01
C PHE A 572 19.19 -5.39 -8.74
N ALA A 573 20.32 -5.89 -8.26
CA ALA A 573 20.91 -7.16 -8.67
C ALA A 573 20.45 -8.28 -7.72
N SER A 574 19.18 -8.70 -7.81
CA SER A 574 18.67 -9.77 -6.93
C SER A 574 19.42 -11.08 -7.19
N ARG A 575 19.61 -11.88 -6.15
CA ARG A 575 20.28 -13.19 -6.27
C ARG A 575 19.60 -14.07 -7.32
N ALA A 576 18.28 -14.15 -7.29
CA ALA A 576 17.51 -14.95 -8.24
C ALA A 576 17.65 -14.43 -9.68
N ALA A 577 17.62 -13.11 -9.90
CA ALA A 577 17.88 -12.54 -11.22
C ALA A 577 19.28 -12.88 -11.75
N MET A 578 20.30 -12.90 -10.89
CA MET A 578 21.66 -13.31 -11.29
C MET A 578 21.76 -14.79 -11.72
N GLU A 579 20.82 -15.64 -11.32
CA GLU A 579 20.76 -17.05 -11.72
C GLU A 579 20.23 -17.18 -13.15
N TYR A 580 19.07 -16.59 -13.46
CA TYR A 580 18.39 -16.76 -14.76
C TYR A 580 18.70 -15.69 -15.82
N ALA A 581 19.27 -14.53 -15.45
CA ALA A 581 19.54 -13.46 -16.42
C ALA A 581 20.87 -13.64 -17.15
N ASP A 582 20.92 -13.14 -18.39
CA ASP A 582 22.15 -12.98 -19.18
C ASP A 582 22.64 -11.54 -19.20
N VAL A 583 21.71 -10.58 -19.05
CA VAL A 583 21.99 -9.15 -19.02
C VAL A 583 21.25 -8.49 -17.87
N LEU A 584 21.97 -7.71 -17.07
CA LEU A 584 21.40 -6.82 -16.06
C LEU A 584 21.68 -5.36 -16.45
N LEU A 585 20.61 -4.57 -16.62
CA LEU A 585 20.69 -3.14 -16.93
C LEU A 585 20.22 -2.31 -15.73
N PRO A 586 21.07 -1.46 -15.13
CA PRO A 586 20.73 -0.65 -13.97
C PRO A 586 19.74 0.46 -14.35
N VAL A 587 18.50 0.33 -13.88
CA VAL A 587 17.48 1.37 -14.07
C VAL A 587 17.13 2.10 -12.78
N ALA A 588 16.80 3.37 -12.92
CA ALA A 588 16.55 4.27 -11.80
C ALA A 588 15.19 3.98 -11.11
N PRO A 589 15.11 3.92 -9.77
CA PRO A 589 13.84 3.91 -9.05
C PRO A 589 13.14 5.28 -9.14
N PHE A 590 11.89 5.35 -8.69
CA PHE A 590 11.02 6.54 -8.81
C PHE A 590 11.60 7.86 -8.25
N THR A 591 12.56 7.79 -7.31
CA THR A 591 13.21 8.97 -6.74
C THR A 591 14.34 9.53 -7.60
N GLU A 592 14.76 8.80 -8.63
CA GLU A 592 15.89 9.10 -9.52
C GLU A 592 15.44 9.33 -10.98
N THR A 593 14.16 9.11 -11.26
CA THR A 593 13.54 9.31 -12.57
C THR A 593 12.30 10.20 -12.48
N SER A 594 11.90 10.77 -13.60
CA SER A 594 10.58 11.33 -13.82
C SER A 594 9.64 10.29 -14.43
N GLY A 595 8.34 10.45 -14.19
CA GLY A 595 7.32 9.60 -14.79
C GLY A 595 5.93 9.91 -14.24
N THR A 596 4.96 9.11 -14.67
CA THR A 596 3.55 9.26 -14.32
C THR A 596 2.99 7.93 -13.83
N PHE A 597 2.26 7.97 -12.71
CA PHE A 597 1.42 6.87 -12.24
C PHE A 597 -0.06 7.23 -12.43
N VAL A 598 -0.87 6.29 -12.90
CA VAL A 598 -2.33 6.39 -12.91
C VAL A 598 -2.84 5.52 -11.78
N ASN A 599 -3.34 6.16 -10.73
CA ASN A 599 -3.80 5.47 -9.51
C ASN A 599 -5.11 4.70 -9.73
N CYS A 600 -5.61 4.06 -8.67
CA CYS A 600 -6.78 3.19 -8.70
C CYS A 600 -8.08 3.93 -9.07
N GLU A 601 -8.22 5.23 -8.80
CA GLU A 601 -9.38 6.02 -9.29
C GLU A 601 -9.22 6.51 -10.74
N GLY A 602 -8.11 6.19 -11.41
CA GLY A 602 -7.84 6.60 -12.78
C GLY A 602 -7.25 8.00 -12.92
N LEU A 603 -6.69 8.57 -11.84
CA LEU A 603 -6.05 9.90 -11.85
C LEU A 603 -4.55 9.78 -12.21
N PRO A 604 -4.10 10.43 -13.30
CA PRO A 604 -2.66 10.55 -13.61
C PRO A 604 -1.97 11.52 -12.65
N GLN A 605 -0.88 11.08 -12.05
CA GLN A 605 -0.04 11.85 -11.14
C GLN A 605 1.42 11.78 -11.61
N SER A 606 1.92 12.88 -12.17
CA SER A 606 3.32 12.98 -12.60
C SER A 606 4.23 13.41 -11.45
N PHE A 607 5.45 12.89 -11.46
CA PHE A 607 6.51 13.23 -10.51
C PHE A 607 7.85 13.38 -11.24
N SER A 608 8.81 14.00 -10.56
CA SER A 608 10.18 14.21 -11.05
C SER A 608 11.19 13.55 -10.13
N GLY A 609 12.35 13.18 -10.67
CA GLY A 609 13.48 12.69 -9.87
C GLY A 609 13.89 13.72 -8.82
N VAL A 610 14.05 13.27 -7.58
CA VAL A 610 14.37 14.10 -6.40
C VAL A 610 15.84 14.02 -5.99
N VAL A 611 16.53 12.98 -6.45
CA VAL A 611 17.99 12.79 -6.36
C VAL A 611 18.54 12.35 -7.72
N ARG A 612 19.86 12.39 -7.87
CA ARG A 612 20.52 11.87 -9.08
C ARG A 612 20.55 10.34 -9.06
N SER A 613 20.55 9.75 -10.24
CA SER A 613 20.73 8.31 -10.43
C SER A 613 22.01 7.81 -9.76
N LEU A 614 21.93 6.66 -9.10
CA LEU A 614 23.08 6.05 -8.40
C LEU A 614 24.03 5.38 -9.41
N GLY A 615 25.32 5.68 -9.31
CA GLY A 615 26.34 5.15 -10.21
C GLY A 615 26.03 5.49 -11.68
N ASP A 616 26.11 4.48 -12.54
CA ASP A 616 25.77 4.58 -13.95
C ASP A 616 24.31 4.22 -14.25
N SER A 617 23.43 4.05 -13.26
CA SER A 617 22.00 3.80 -13.51
C SER A 617 21.36 4.91 -14.36
N ARG A 618 20.33 4.53 -15.14
CA ARG A 618 19.60 5.44 -16.04
C ARG A 618 18.09 5.25 -15.89
N PRO A 619 17.26 6.29 -16.08
CA PRO A 619 15.81 6.13 -16.23
C PRO A 619 15.45 5.03 -17.23
N ALA A 620 14.54 4.11 -16.88
CA ALA A 620 14.26 2.97 -17.76
C ALA A 620 13.63 3.42 -19.08
N TRP A 621 12.82 4.48 -19.07
CA TRP A 621 12.28 5.08 -20.30
C TRP A 621 13.38 5.53 -21.28
N LYS A 622 14.52 6.04 -20.77
CA LYS A 622 15.66 6.41 -21.64
C LYS A 622 16.34 5.18 -22.22
N VAL A 623 16.48 4.12 -21.42
CA VAL A 623 17.07 2.85 -21.86
C VAL A 623 16.22 2.23 -22.97
N LEU A 624 14.91 2.11 -22.75
CA LEU A 624 13.94 1.59 -23.74
C LEU A 624 13.93 2.43 -25.01
N ARG A 625 14.00 3.77 -24.87
CA ARG A 625 14.12 4.69 -26.00
C ARG A 625 15.35 4.41 -26.85
N VAL A 626 16.53 4.31 -26.22
CA VAL A 626 17.79 4.07 -26.94
C VAL A 626 17.80 2.69 -27.58
N LEU A 627 17.27 1.66 -26.92
CA LEU A 627 17.10 0.33 -27.52
C LEU A 627 16.23 0.37 -28.78
N GLY A 628 15.13 1.13 -28.76
CA GLY A 628 14.29 1.34 -29.95
C GLY A 628 15.08 1.91 -31.13
N ASN A 629 15.93 2.92 -30.88
CA ASN A 629 16.79 3.50 -31.90
C ASN A 629 17.85 2.52 -32.43
N LEU A 630 18.51 1.75 -31.55
CA LEU A 630 19.52 0.76 -31.93
C LEU A 630 18.93 -0.39 -32.76
N LEU A 631 17.67 -0.75 -32.49
CA LEU A 631 16.92 -1.73 -33.27
C LEU A 631 16.35 -1.16 -34.58
N GLY A 632 16.59 0.12 -34.88
CA GLY A 632 16.12 0.78 -36.09
C GLY A 632 14.60 1.00 -36.13
N LEU A 633 13.95 1.09 -34.96
CA LEU A 633 12.51 1.27 -34.85
C LEU A 633 12.13 2.76 -34.93
N SER A 634 11.02 3.06 -35.61
CA SER A 634 10.52 4.43 -35.74
C SER A 634 9.78 4.91 -34.48
N GLY A 635 9.83 6.23 -34.22
CA GLY A 635 9.01 6.86 -33.18
C GLY A 635 9.61 6.72 -31.77
N PHE A 636 10.93 6.65 -31.66
CA PHE A 636 11.67 6.60 -30.40
C PHE A 636 12.52 7.88 -30.17
N ASP A 637 12.25 8.96 -30.90
CA ASP A 637 12.98 10.23 -30.82
C ASP A 637 12.50 11.14 -29.68
N TYR A 638 12.23 10.58 -28.50
CA TYR A 638 11.76 11.34 -27.34
C TYR A 638 12.90 12.03 -26.59
N ASP A 639 12.76 13.32 -26.28
CA ASP A 639 13.76 14.04 -25.48
C ASP A 639 13.46 14.02 -23.98
N THR A 640 12.18 13.87 -23.61
CA THR A 640 11.72 13.95 -22.21
C THR A 640 10.66 12.89 -21.90
N SER A 641 10.51 12.53 -20.62
CA SER A 641 9.40 11.67 -20.16
C SER A 641 8.04 12.29 -20.45
N GLU A 642 7.93 13.62 -20.37
CA GLU A 642 6.71 14.38 -20.58
C GLU A 642 6.22 14.24 -22.02
N THR A 643 7.13 14.23 -23.00
CA THR A 643 6.75 13.97 -24.39
C THR A 643 6.21 12.55 -24.61
N VAL A 644 6.72 11.56 -23.87
CA VAL A 644 6.17 10.20 -23.88
C VAL A 644 4.79 10.19 -23.24
N ARG A 645 4.66 10.78 -22.04
CA ARG A 645 3.39 10.90 -21.31
C ARG A 645 2.30 11.54 -22.18
N ASP A 646 2.62 12.64 -22.85
CA ASP A 646 1.66 13.41 -23.63
C ASP A 646 1.17 12.62 -24.86
N GLU A 647 2.01 11.77 -25.46
CA GLU A 647 1.58 10.82 -26.50
C GLU A 647 0.61 9.77 -25.93
N VAL A 648 0.93 9.18 -24.79
CA VAL A 648 0.09 8.16 -24.14
C VAL A 648 -1.25 8.73 -23.68
N LEU A 649 -1.22 9.92 -23.09
CA LEU A 649 -2.37 10.62 -22.52
C LEU A 649 -3.08 11.55 -23.51
N ALA A 650 -2.77 11.45 -24.81
CA ALA A 650 -3.47 12.20 -25.85
C ALA A 650 -4.99 11.96 -25.83
N LYS A 651 -5.42 10.79 -25.35
CA LYS A 651 -6.84 10.48 -25.05
C LYS A 651 -7.11 10.63 -23.55
N PRO A 652 -8.22 11.26 -23.14
CA PRO A 652 -8.59 11.36 -21.74
C PRO A 652 -8.69 9.97 -21.08
N VAL A 653 -8.06 9.81 -19.92
CA VAL A 653 -8.05 8.53 -19.18
C VAL A 653 -9.47 8.06 -18.85
N ALA A 654 -10.35 8.98 -18.41
CA ALA A 654 -11.72 8.65 -18.06
C ALA A 654 -12.51 7.94 -19.17
N GLY A 655 -12.23 8.24 -20.45
CA GLY A 655 -12.88 7.58 -21.59
C GLY A 655 -12.35 6.17 -21.90
N GLN A 656 -11.29 5.74 -21.21
CA GLN A 656 -10.63 4.45 -21.37
C GLN A 656 -10.87 3.52 -20.18
N LEU A 657 -11.45 4.03 -19.09
CA LEU A 657 -11.76 3.26 -17.89
C LEU A 657 -13.01 2.41 -18.11
N SER A 658 -12.95 1.12 -17.79
CA SER A 658 -14.11 0.25 -17.82
C SER A 658 -13.92 -0.92 -16.86
N ASN A 659 -14.93 -1.17 -16.04
CA ASN A 659 -15.02 -2.35 -15.19
C ASN A 659 -15.92 -3.43 -15.81
N ALA A 660 -16.43 -3.23 -17.02
CA ALA A 660 -17.32 -4.18 -17.66
C ALA A 660 -16.56 -5.41 -18.19
N THR A 661 -17.26 -6.54 -18.27
CA THR A 661 -16.77 -7.78 -18.88
C THR A 661 -17.81 -8.40 -19.78
N ALA A 662 -17.32 -9.02 -20.86
CA ALA A 662 -18.11 -9.86 -21.76
C ALA A 662 -18.14 -11.34 -21.31
N ALA A 663 -17.39 -11.69 -20.26
CA ALA A 663 -17.42 -13.02 -19.67
C ALA A 663 -18.85 -13.39 -19.24
N GLN A 664 -19.22 -14.64 -19.47
CA GLN A 664 -20.52 -15.17 -19.06
C GLN A 664 -20.44 -15.74 -17.65
N THR A 665 -21.54 -15.64 -16.91
CA THR A 665 -21.69 -16.39 -15.66
C THR A 665 -21.67 -17.88 -15.97
N ALA A 666 -21.07 -18.66 -15.09
CA ALA A 666 -20.87 -20.09 -15.30
C ALA A 666 -21.01 -20.83 -13.98
N ALA A 667 -21.28 -22.14 -14.07
CA ALA A 667 -21.35 -22.99 -12.90
C ALA A 667 -20.02 -23.01 -12.14
N PRO A 668 -20.06 -22.97 -10.80
CA PRO A 668 -18.87 -23.18 -10.00
C PRO A 668 -18.28 -24.55 -10.33
N ALA A 669 -16.95 -24.61 -10.46
CA ALA A 669 -16.28 -25.90 -10.51
C ALA A 669 -16.53 -26.65 -9.19
N ALA A 670 -16.55 -27.99 -9.24
CA ALA A 670 -16.60 -28.79 -8.03
C ALA A 670 -15.43 -28.40 -7.11
N ALA A 671 -15.70 -28.32 -5.80
CA ALA A 671 -14.64 -28.08 -4.83
C ALA A 671 -13.55 -29.15 -5.01
N ALA A 672 -12.29 -28.71 -5.07
CA ALA A 672 -11.17 -29.59 -5.41
C ALA A 672 -10.97 -30.73 -4.40
N GLY A 673 -11.52 -30.59 -3.18
CA GLY A 673 -11.30 -31.51 -2.07
C GLY A 673 -9.88 -31.41 -1.52
N GLY A 674 -9.70 -31.71 -0.23
CA GLY A 674 -8.38 -31.63 0.41
C GLY A 674 -7.99 -30.23 0.89
N ILE A 675 -6.69 -29.99 1.03
CA ILE A 675 -6.13 -28.75 1.57
C ILE A 675 -5.73 -27.83 0.41
N GLU A 676 -6.17 -26.57 0.46
CA GLU A 676 -5.86 -25.55 -0.55
C GLU A 676 -4.95 -24.46 0.00
N ARG A 677 -4.00 -24.01 -0.82
CA ARG A 677 -3.17 -22.84 -0.52
C ARG A 677 -3.94 -21.55 -0.77
N LEU A 678 -3.89 -20.67 0.22
CA LEU A 678 -4.23 -19.25 0.11
C LEU A 678 -2.93 -18.43 0.16
N ALA A 679 -2.54 -17.81 -0.96
CA ALA A 679 -1.39 -16.92 -0.99
C ALA A 679 -1.84 -15.46 -1.08
N ASP A 680 -1.61 -14.70 -0.01
CA ASP A 680 -1.63 -13.24 -0.04
C ASP A 680 -0.25 -12.68 -0.37
N VAL A 681 -0.19 -11.42 -0.77
CA VAL A 681 1.08 -10.68 -0.88
C VAL A 681 1.31 -9.96 0.45
N PRO A 682 2.36 -10.29 1.22
CA PRO A 682 2.66 -9.55 2.43
C PRO A 682 2.91 -8.07 2.11
N ILE A 683 2.39 -7.16 2.96
CA ILE A 683 2.53 -5.71 2.76
C ILE A 683 3.98 -5.27 2.51
N TYR A 684 4.94 -5.86 3.23
CA TYR A 684 6.36 -5.50 3.10
C TYR A 684 7.14 -6.35 2.09
N HIS A 685 6.44 -7.08 1.23
CA HIS A 685 6.98 -7.84 0.10
C HIS A 685 6.31 -7.46 -1.22
N ALA A 686 5.55 -6.36 -1.25
CA ALA A 686 4.72 -5.96 -2.38
C ALA A 686 5.53 -5.61 -3.64
N ASP A 687 6.71 -5.01 -3.48
CA ASP A 687 7.58 -4.60 -4.58
C ASP A 687 9.08 -4.69 -4.20
N PRO A 688 9.99 -4.63 -5.20
CA PRO A 688 11.43 -4.79 -4.99
C PRO A 688 12.07 -3.77 -4.02
N ILE A 689 11.55 -2.54 -3.93
CA ILE A 689 12.09 -1.50 -3.03
C ILE A 689 11.71 -1.84 -1.60
N VAL A 690 10.44 -2.19 -1.37
CA VAL A 690 9.91 -2.50 -0.04
C VAL A 690 10.56 -3.75 0.55
N ARG A 691 10.82 -4.78 -0.28
CA ARG A 691 11.55 -6.01 0.14
C ARG A 691 12.90 -5.69 0.77
N ARG A 692 13.55 -4.62 0.33
CA ARG A 692 14.90 -4.19 0.75
C ARG A 692 14.90 -3.13 1.85
N ALA A 693 13.73 -2.78 2.40
CA ALA A 693 13.64 -1.88 3.54
C ALA A 693 13.81 -2.66 4.85
N GLY A 694 15.02 -2.63 5.41
CA GLY A 694 15.41 -3.46 6.56
C GLY A 694 14.49 -3.31 7.76
N SER A 695 14.06 -2.10 8.13
CA SER A 695 13.20 -1.90 9.29
C SER A 695 11.79 -2.50 9.10
N LEU A 696 11.26 -2.48 7.87
CA LEU A 696 9.98 -3.09 7.52
C LEU A 696 10.03 -4.62 7.65
N GLN A 697 11.18 -5.24 7.31
CA GLN A 697 11.36 -6.69 7.46
C GLN A 697 11.42 -7.18 8.92
N LEU A 698 11.66 -6.26 9.86
CA LEU A 698 11.68 -6.55 11.30
C LEU A 698 10.32 -6.41 11.99
N THR A 699 9.24 -6.11 11.25
CA THR A 699 7.89 -5.94 11.81
C THR A 699 7.20 -7.27 12.09
N ALA A 700 6.12 -7.25 12.87
CA ALA A 700 5.25 -8.39 13.11
C ALA A 700 4.64 -8.92 11.80
N ALA A 701 4.28 -8.03 10.87
CA ALA A 701 3.74 -8.41 9.57
C ALA A 701 4.74 -9.21 8.73
N SER A 702 6.01 -8.80 8.65
CA SER A 702 7.05 -9.57 7.94
C SER A 702 7.40 -10.88 8.66
N ARG A 703 7.43 -10.90 9.99
CA ARG A 703 7.59 -12.17 10.74
C ARG A 703 6.47 -13.17 10.48
N ALA A 704 5.25 -12.69 10.21
CA ALA A 704 4.10 -13.53 9.86
C ALA A 704 4.09 -13.95 8.38
N ALA A 705 4.86 -13.27 7.51
CA ALA A 705 4.96 -13.59 6.10
C ALA A 705 5.71 -14.91 5.84
N VAL A 706 6.65 -15.26 6.72
CA VAL A 706 7.51 -16.46 6.62
C VAL A 706 6.98 -17.65 7.45
N ARG A 707 5.67 -17.72 7.66
CA ARG A 707 5.01 -18.78 8.45
C ARG A 707 3.82 -19.35 7.70
N ALA A 708 3.50 -20.62 7.96
CA ALA A 708 2.28 -21.24 7.48
C ALA A 708 1.15 -21.00 8.51
N GLY A 709 0.06 -20.38 8.08
CA GLY A 709 -1.16 -20.22 8.87
C GLY A 709 -2.09 -21.41 8.64
N LEU A 710 -2.49 -22.12 9.69
CA LEU A 710 -3.37 -23.28 9.62
C LEU A 710 -4.65 -23.05 10.44
N PRO A 711 -5.82 -23.48 9.93
CA PRO A 711 -7.09 -23.40 10.64
C PRO A 711 -7.11 -24.39 11.81
N ALA A 712 -8.02 -24.15 12.75
CA ALA A 712 -8.02 -24.86 14.03
C ALA A 712 -8.21 -26.38 13.91
N ASP A 713 -9.02 -26.82 12.96
CA ASP A 713 -9.27 -28.22 12.63
C ASP A 713 -8.01 -28.91 12.10
N LEU A 714 -7.34 -28.34 11.10
CA LEU A 714 -6.12 -28.90 10.52
C LEU A 714 -4.96 -28.86 11.52
N PHE A 715 -4.84 -27.77 12.29
CA PHE A 715 -3.80 -27.64 13.32
C PHE A 715 -3.92 -28.74 14.38
N ALA A 716 -5.15 -29.05 14.80
CA ALA A 716 -5.43 -30.13 15.74
C ALA A 716 -5.24 -31.52 15.11
N GLN A 717 -5.70 -31.72 13.86
CA GLN A 717 -5.56 -32.98 13.12
C GLN A 717 -4.09 -33.39 12.96
N LEU A 718 -3.20 -32.43 12.74
CA LEU A 718 -1.76 -32.64 12.62
C LEU A 718 -1.04 -32.76 13.98
N GLY A 719 -1.76 -32.60 15.11
CA GLY A 719 -1.18 -32.66 16.45
C GLY A 719 -0.10 -31.60 16.68
N LEU A 720 -0.29 -30.39 16.14
CA LEU A 720 0.68 -29.30 16.22
C LEU A 720 0.60 -28.58 17.58
N ALA A 721 1.75 -28.12 18.05
CA ALA A 721 1.92 -27.25 19.21
C ALA A 721 2.64 -25.96 18.81
N ALA A 722 2.64 -24.96 19.69
CA ALA A 722 3.36 -23.71 19.45
C ALA A 722 4.86 -23.98 19.27
N GLY A 723 5.43 -23.52 18.15
CA GLY A 723 6.84 -23.75 17.80
C GLY A 723 7.09 -24.92 16.85
N ASP A 724 6.07 -25.73 16.57
CA ASP A 724 6.17 -26.78 15.54
C ASP A 724 6.26 -26.19 14.14
N ALA A 725 6.75 -26.99 13.20
CA ALA A 725 6.78 -26.67 11.78
C ALA A 725 5.98 -27.69 10.96
N VAL A 726 5.62 -27.24 9.76
CA VAL A 726 5.00 -28.07 8.74
C VAL A 726 5.80 -28.02 7.46
N ARG A 727 5.83 -29.14 6.74
CA ARG A 727 6.25 -29.17 5.35
C ARG A 727 5.00 -28.96 4.49
N VAL A 728 5.05 -27.97 3.61
CA VAL A 728 4.04 -27.69 2.61
C VAL A 728 4.60 -28.06 1.25
N THR A 729 3.91 -28.94 0.53
CA THR A 729 4.32 -29.39 -0.81
C THR A 729 3.26 -28.97 -1.84
N GLN A 730 3.71 -28.36 -2.93
CA GLN A 730 2.87 -27.92 -4.04
C GLN A 730 3.61 -28.12 -5.37
N GLY A 731 2.99 -28.87 -6.28
CA GLY A 731 3.66 -29.26 -7.52
C GLY A 731 4.91 -30.10 -7.24
N GLN A 732 6.06 -29.69 -7.77
CA GLN A 732 7.34 -30.36 -7.56
C GLN A 732 8.15 -29.79 -6.39
N GLY A 733 7.65 -28.74 -5.73
CA GLY A 733 8.37 -28.02 -4.69
C GLY A 733 7.81 -28.29 -3.30
N SER A 734 8.68 -28.22 -2.30
CA SER A 734 8.35 -28.43 -0.90
C SER A 734 9.14 -27.48 -0.03
N VAL A 735 8.49 -26.89 0.97
CA VAL A 735 9.12 -25.96 1.91
C VAL A 735 8.71 -26.27 3.34
N VAL A 736 9.64 -26.10 4.28
CA VAL A 736 9.38 -26.22 5.71
C VAL A 736 9.17 -24.83 6.30
N LEU A 737 8.04 -24.64 6.98
CA LEU A 737 7.65 -23.36 7.57
C LEU A 737 7.20 -23.55 9.02
N PRO A 738 7.51 -22.59 9.92
CA PRO A 738 6.89 -22.56 11.24
C PRO A 738 5.37 -22.52 11.11
N ALA A 739 4.68 -23.37 11.86
CA ALA A 739 3.23 -23.46 11.86
C ALA A 739 2.63 -22.48 12.88
N VAL A 740 1.57 -21.78 12.48
CA VAL A 740 0.81 -20.88 13.34
C VAL A 740 -0.67 -21.23 13.24
N LEU A 741 -1.32 -21.36 14.39
CA LEU A 741 -2.77 -21.46 14.47
C LEU A 741 -3.41 -20.13 14.08
N ASP A 742 -4.14 -20.12 12.97
CA ASP A 742 -4.95 -19.00 12.52
C ASP A 742 -6.43 -19.40 12.53
N ARG A 743 -7.14 -18.95 13.57
CA ARG A 743 -8.56 -19.28 13.79
C ARG A 743 -9.49 -18.59 12.81
N THR A 744 -9.00 -17.64 12.04
CA THR A 744 -9.82 -16.88 11.09
C THR A 744 -9.89 -17.56 9.72
N LEU A 745 -9.03 -18.53 9.45
CA LEU A 745 -9.00 -19.25 8.18
C LEU A 745 -10.18 -20.22 8.05
N ALA A 746 -10.69 -20.34 6.82
CA ALA A 746 -11.65 -21.37 6.46
C ALA A 746 -11.05 -22.79 6.62
N SER A 747 -11.91 -23.76 6.93
CA SER A 747 -11.52 -25.18 6.98
C SER A 747 -10.93 -25.63 5.64
N GLY A 748 -9.91 -26.49 5.70
CA GLY A 748 -9.21 -26.99 4.50
C GLY A 748 -8.35 -25.96 3.79
N VAL A 749 -8.09 -24.78 4.36
CA VAL A 749 -7.22 -23.75 3.77
C VAL A 749 -5.93 -23.64 4.55
N VAL A 750 -4.79 -23.56 3.90
CA VAL A 750 -3.52 -23.19 4.53
C VAL A 750 -3.00 -21.92 3.90
N ARG A 751 -2.72 -20.92 4.74
CA ARG A 751 -2.15 -19.65 4.29
C ARG A 751 -0.64 -19.79 4.18
N VAL A 752 -0.12 -19.71 2.96
CA VAL A 752 1.32 -19.59 2.67
C VAL A 752 1.51 -18.40 1.74
N PRO A 753 1.99 -17.25 2.27
CA PRO A 753 2.08 -16.01 1.52
C PRO A 753 2.93 -16.14 0.25
N ALA A 754 2.61 -15.37 -0.79
CA ALA A 754 3.44 -15.21 -1.98
C ALA A 754 4.61 -14.24 -1.71
N ALA A 755 5.47 -14.03 -2.72
CA ALA A 755 6.53 -13.04 -2.72
C ALA A 755 7.57 -13.18 -1.58
N THR A 756 7.79 -14.39 -1.07
CA THR A 756 8.85 -14.70 -0.10
C THR A 756 9.80 -15.74 -0.69
N GLU A 757 11.05 -15.78 -0.24
CA GLU A 757 12.04 -16.81 -0.64
C GLU A 757 11.52 -18.24 -0.45
N ALA A 758 10.83 -18.48 0.67
CA ALA A 758 10.23 -19.78 0.96
C ALA A 758 9.14 -20.16 -0.04
N SER A 759 8.28 -19.20 -0.41
CA SER A 759 7.17 -19.45 -1.31
C SER A 759 7.51 -19.37 -2.80
N ALA A 760 8.65 -18.78 -3.16
CA ALA A 760 9.24 -18.88 -4.49
C ALA A 760 9.61 -20.33 -4.87
N GLN A 761 9.77 -21.22 -3.89
CA GLN A 761 9.99 -22.65 -4.10
C GLN A 761 8.70 -23.44 -4.34
N LEU A 762 7.52 -22.82 -4.16
CA LEU A 762 6.22 -23.47 -4.35
C LEU A 762 5.62 -23.10 -5.71
N GLY A 763 4.60 -23.88 -6.11
CA GLY A 763 3.83 -23.64 -7.32
C GLY A 763 2.86 -22.45 -7.23
N PRO A 764 1.71 -22.51 -7.94
CA PRO A 764 0.78 -21.40 -8.05
C PRO A 764 0.28 -20.82 -6.70
N MET A 765 -0.08 -19.54 -6.70
CA MET A 765 -0.65 -18.82 -5.54
C MET A 765 -1.91 -19.50 -4.95
N PHE A 766 -2.66 -20.24 -5.78
CA PHE A 766 -3.84 -20.99 -5.38
C PHE A 766 -3.77 -22.42 -5.88
N GLY A 767 -4.36 -23.36 -5.13
CA GLY A 767 -4.50 -24.75 -5.55
C GLY A 767 -4.23 -25.73 -4.42
N ALA A 768 -4.35 -27.02 -4.73
CA ALA A 768 -4.15 -28.09 -3.76
C ALA A 768 -2.70 -28.16 -3.25
N VAL A 769 -2.55 -28.43 -1.96
CA VAL A 769 -1.27 -28.66 -1.28
C VAL A 769 -1.37 -29.86 -0.35
N SER A 770 -0.24 -30.51 -0.09
CA SER A 770 -0.11 -31.42 1.05
C SER A 770 0.62 -30.72 2.19
N VAL A 771 0.18 -31.01 3.42
CA VAL A 771 0.75 -30.44 4.63
C VAL A 771 0.98 -31.55 5.64
N GLU A 772 2.22 -31.68 6.10
CA GLU A 772 2.63 -32.67 7.08
C GLU A 772 3.42 -32.01 8.21
N LYS A 773 3.27 -32.51 9.44
CA LYS A 773 4.08 -32.09 10.58
C LYS A 773 5.51 -32.59 10.38
N VAL A 774 6.49 -31.73 10.68
CA VAL A 774 7.90 -32.12 10.70
C VAL A 774 8.49 -31.96 12.11
N GLU A 775 9.56 -32.70 12.39
CA GLU A 775 10.32 -32.53 13.63
C GLU A 775 10.97 -31.14 13.66
N SER A 776 11.03 -30.53 14.84
CA SER A 776 11.57 -29.18 15.05
C SER A 776 13.04 -29.02 14.63
N SER A 777 13.80 -30.11 14.56
CA SER A 777 15.18 -30.16 14.04
C SER A 777 15.28 -29.81 12.55
N ALA A 778 14.21 -30.01 11.76
CA ALA A 778 14.20 -29.77 10.32
C ALA A 778 14.19 -28.27 9.94
N LEU A 779 13.75 -27.38 10.84
CA LEU A 779 13.77 -25.92 10.64
C LEU A 779 15.19 -25.36 10.53
N ALA A 780 16.16 -25.97 11.22
CA ALA A 780 17.54 -25.49 11.24
C ALA A 780 18.33 -25.83 9.95
N ALA A 781 17.84 -26.78 9.15
CA ALA A 781 18.45 -27.17 7.88
C ALA A 781 18.01 -26.26 6.70
N THR A 782 17.01 -25.41 6.90
CA THR A 782 16.37 -24.57 5.87
C THR A 782 16.50 -23.06 6.13
N ALA A 783 17.10 -22.66 7.25
CA ALA A 783 17.20 -21.27 7.71
C ALA A 783 18.48 -20.56 7.25
#